data_AF-W0S9J0-F1
#
_entry.id   AF-W0S9J0-F1
#
_cell.length_a   1.000
_cell.length_b   1.000
_cell.length_c   1.000
_cell.angle_alpha   90.00
_cell.angle_beta   90.00
_cell.angle_gamma   90.00
#
_symmetry.space_group_name_H-M   'P 1'
#
loop_
_entity.id
_entity.type
_entity.pdbx_description
1 polymer ?
#
loop_
_entity_poly.entity_id
_entity_poly.type
_entity_poly.pdbx_seq_one_letter_code
_entity_poly.pdbx_strand_id
1 'polypeptide(L)'
;MDATPETPSLPAGLLDWAGHKSGGVRRLFHSAGGRPTGDVVFTPLLARLGGWCKAIASGLEGTPRIILLVGGPGNGKTEAIEFTIKNLDADLGLSGALVDALKSQFLREDGSTPRHAVGDITSLSNGRHPYHLAIVQDASVRDDALEKAPADLLIGDLRKLLFGDPNQVYLACINRGILDDALIAATDGGQDEVRMVLEAIVQSVGVGLDTPGCWPLDGYPAFGVWPMDVETLLGGSPVHGGSGSPAMQVLSAATNPSLWPKEGACAAGDRCPFCLSRSLLSSDPYRSSLLRVLRWYELASGKRWSFRDLFSLTSYLLAGVPASEAKKAEDPCSRAARLVELGKSASGKPDSLRLSVPFILVASQYQHSLFGRWPHTGLRSLRADLKELQLDSHPTLMGLYHFLNRGSAISVPATLDAQLAALGELLDPAIADPDMEVDVSSNTKIRLREIDTRFSQSVGEGFSYIRKYRCLTVLEADLLRRLVEADEKLSDPDIVKRRPMVASRVQSLVRDFACRMVRRSIGLRSAAVRDAEILREFERVLGGDPQLLHDAVKQVEGLLNEKDRFVVTLNTTFGEPLPPMQRRAILTTPRQKVKARDIPNGDRPHSAIRFLTVGSGAGTQSIPLTYELFKSVRNLRRGMTTSSLPRPVVAMLDTTRARLSGQIVRDEELLEEGEIRIGLRDDVIVRELAAFLVRWEDER
;
A
#
# COMPACT_ATOMS: atom_id res chain seq x y z
N MET A 1 -27.17 -19.05 -29.72
CA MET A 1 -26.41 -20.19 -29.16
C MET A 1 -25.11 -19.60 -28.65
N ASP A 2 -25.16 -19.05 -27.44
CA ASP A 2 -23.99 -18.45 -26.81
C ASP A 2 -23.03 -19.57 -26.42
N ALA A 3 -21.82 -19.53 -27.00
CA ALA A 3 -20.72 -20.33 -26.51
C ALA A 3 -20.53 -19.98 -25.02
N THR A 4 -20.69 -20.97 -24.15
CA THR A 4 -20.23 -20.87 -22.77
C THR A 4 -18.78 -20.38 -22.82
N PRO A 5 -18.43 -19.24 -22.21
CA PRO A 5 -17.04 -18.80 -22.19
C PRO A 5 -16.26 -19.91 -21.49
N GLU A 6 -15.31 -20.51 -22.21
CA GLU A 6 -14.36 -21.44 -21.62
C GLU A 6 -13.73 -20.72 -20.41
N THR A 7 -14.08 -21.10 -19.19
CA THR A 7 -13.06 -21.68 -18.33
C THR A 7 -11.67 -21.05 -18.39
N PRO A 8 -11.36 -19.77 -18.09
CA PRO A 8 -10.04 -19.24 -18.40
C PRO A 8 -8.97 -20.09 -17.69
N SER A 9 -8.16 -20.81 -18.45
CA SER A 9 -7.10 -21.63 -17.86
C SER A 9 -5.99 -20.69 -17.35
N LEU A 10 -5.68 -20.77 -16.07
CA LEU A 10 -4.57 -20.06 -15.46
C LEU A 10 -3.28 -20.85 -15.68
N PRO A 11 -2.11 -20.20 -15.86
CA PRO A 11 -1.84 -18.78 -15.64
C PRO A 11 -2.16 -17.83 -16.80
N ALA A 12 -2.48 -18.32 -18.01
CA ALA A 12 -2.71 -17.46 -19.17
C ALA A 12 -3.79 -16.40 -18.92
N GLY A 13 -4.92 -16.79 -18.31
CA GLY A 13 -6.00 -15.85 -17.96
C GLY A 13 -5.59 -14.74 -16.97
N LEU A 14 -4.54 -14.93 -16.17
CA LEU A 14 -4.03 -13.89 -15.26
C LEU A 14 -3.39 -12.73 -16.02
N LEU A 15 -2.92 -12.93 -17.26
CA LEU A 15 -2.34 -11.85 -18.07
C LEU A 15 -3.36 -10.77 -18.44
N ASP A 16 -4.65 -11.09 -18.38
CA ASP A 16 -5.74 -10.15 -18.65
C ASP A 16 -6.21 -9.40 -17.40
N TRP A 17 -5.74 -9.81 -16.21
CA TRP A 17 -5.99 -9.11 -14.95
C TRP A 17 -5.15 -7.83 -14.82
N ALA A 18 -4.10 -7.67 -15.63
CA ALA A 18 -3.22 -6.51 -15.57
C ALA A 18 -3.99 -5.22 -15.88
N GLY A 19 -3.80 -4.18 -15.08
CA GLY A 19 -4.65 -2.98 -15.04
C GLY A 19 -4.71 -2.11 -16.30
N HIS A 20 -3.90 -2.43 -17.32
CA HIS A 20 -3.90 -1.77 -18.63
C HIS A 20 -4.70 -2.55 -19.70
N LYS A 21 -5.24 -3.73 -19.36
CA LYS A 21 -6.07 -4.55 -20.25
C LYS A 21 -7.53 -4.57 -19.83
N SER A 22 -8.41 -4.92 -20.77
CA SER A 22 -9.86 -4.97 -20.60
C SER A 22 -10.35 -5.83 -19.43
N GLY A 23 -9.59 -6.85 -19.01
CA GLY A 23 -9.96 -7.71 -17.88
C GLY A 23 -9.88 -7.02 -16.52
N GLY A 24 -8.98 -6.05 -16.33
CA GLY A 24 -8.85 -5.25 -15.10
C GLY A 24 -9.78 -4.04 -15.01
N VAL A 25 -10.54 -3.74 -16.08
CA VAL A 25 -11.43 -2.57 -16.17
C VAL A 25 -12.87 -3.03 -16.40
N ARG A 26 -13.70 -2.88 -15.36
CA ARG A 26 -15.12 -3.25 -15.43
C ARG A 26 -15.96 -2.21 -16.15
N ARG A 27 -16.83 -2.69 -17.05
CA ARG A 27 -17.99 -1.95 -17.58
C ARG A 27 -19.26 -2.49 -16.94
N LEU A 28 -20.21 -1.63 -16.60
CA LEU A 28 -21.48 -2.04 -15.97
C LEU A 28 -22.24 -3.02 -16.86
N PHE A 29 -22.81 -4.06 -16.26
CA PHE A 29 -23.72 -5.03 -16.90
C PHE A 29 -23.16 -5.84 -18.08
N HIS A 30 -21.85 -5.76 -18.34
CA HIS A 30 -21.17 -6.63 -19.31
C HIS A 30 -20.79 -7.97 -18.67
N SER A 31 -21.28 -9.07 -19.24
CA SER A 31 -21.01 -10.44 -18.76
C SER A 31 -19.59 -10.93 -19.05
N ALA A 32 -18.91 -10.37 -20.06
CA ALA A 32 -17.62 -10.83 -20.55
C ALA A 32 -16.40 -10.04 -20.01
N GLY A 33 -16.58 -9.06 -19.12
CA GLY A 33 -15.49 -8.19 -18.67
C GLY A 33 -15.56 -7.78 -17.19
N GLY A 34 -14.38 -7.58 -16.57
CA GLY A 34 -14.26 -6.80 -15.33
C GLY A 34 -14.50 -7.51 -14.00
N ARG A 35 -14.64 -8.84 -13.97
CA ARG A 35 -14.46 -9.66 -12.76
C ARG A 35 -13.33 -10.65 -12.97
N PRO A 36 -12.06 -10.23 -12.76
CA PRO A 36 -10.93 -11.13 -12.90
C PRO A 36 -11.11 -12.45 -12.12
N THR A 37 -11.70 -12.34 -10.92
CA THR A 37 -12.02 -13.44 -10.00
C THR A 37 -13.23 -14.29 -10.39
N GLY A 38 -14.03 -13.90 -11.39
CA GLY A 38 -15.34 -14.49 -11.70
C GLY A 38 -16.46 -14.01 -10.77
N ASP A 39 -16.18 -13.94 -9.46
CA ASP A 39 -17.13 -13.51 -8.42
C ASP A 39 -16.90 -12.06 -7.95
N VAL A 40 -17.89 -11.50 -7.25
CA VAL A 40 -17.78 -10.20 -6.58
C VAL A 40 -16.75 -10.30 -5.46
N VAL A 41 -15.73 -9.44 -5.48
CA VAL A 41 -14.84 -9.30 -4.33
C VAL A 41 -15.53 -8.45 -3.27
N PHE A 42 -15.83 -9.06 -2.13
CA PHE A 42 -16.64 -8.42 -1.10
C PHE A 42 -15.79 -7.50 -0.21
N THR A 43 -16.23 -6.26 -0.03
CA THR A 43 -15.55 -5.21 0.76
C THR A 43 -16.45 -4.66 1.87
N PRO A 44 -15.88 -3.95 2.87
CA PRO A 44 -16.70 -3.26 3.88
C PRO A 44 -17.66 -2.23 3.25
N LEU A 45 -17.26 -1.55 2.17
CA LEU A 45 -18.16 -0.71 1.38
C LEU A 45 -19.37 -1.51 0.84
N LEU A 46 -19.16 -2.68 0.24
CA LEU A 46 -20.28 -3.48 -0.28
C LEU A 46 -21.23 -3.93 0.84
N ALA A 47 -20.69 -4.31 2.00
CA ALA A 47 -21.52 -4.62 3.17
C ALA A 47 -22.35 -3.41 3.62
N ARG A 48 -21.76 -2.21 3.64
CA ARG A 48 -22.46 -0.96 3.96
C ARG A 48 -23.53 -0.62 2.92
N LEU A 49 -23.23 -0.74 1.64
CA LEU A 49 -24.19 -0.51 0.56
C LEU A 49 -25.36 -1.50 0.63
N GLY A 50 -25.10 -2.78 0.91
CA GLY A 50 -26.17 -3.76 1.13
C GLY A 50 -27.05 -3.43 2.34
N GLY A 51 -26.46 -2.93 3.44
CA GLY A 51 -27.23 -2.42 4.58
C GLY A 51 -28.06 -1.19 4.22
N TRP A 52 -27.50 -0.28 3.41
CA TRP A 52 -28.20 0.90 2.91
C TRP A 52 -29.37 0.55 1.98
N CYS A 53 -29.22 -0.42 1.08
CA CYS A 53 -30.31 -0.90 0.22
C CYS A 53 -31.52 -1.37 1.04
N LYS A 54 -31.28 -2.16 2.08
CA LYS A 54 -32.31 -2.62 3.01
C LYS A 54 -32.97 -1.47 3.77
N ALA A 55 -32.17 -0.50 4.23
CA ALA A 55 -32.68 0.67 4.93
C ALA A 55 -33.62 1.50 4.05
N ILE A 56 -33.23 1.77 2.79
CA ILE A 56 -34.06 2.45 1.78
C ILE A 56 -35.36 1.67 1.50
N ALA A 57 -35.26 0.35 1.28
CA ALA A 57 -36.41 -0.50 1.00
C ALA A 57 -37.41 -0.56 2.17
N SER A 58 -36.90 -0.52 3.41
CA SER A 58 -37.72 -0.48 4.63
C SER A 58 -38.28 0.92 4.97
N GLY A 59 -37.81 1.98 4.30
CA GLY A 59 -38.19 3.35 4.61
C GLY A 59 -37.66 3.84 5.97
N LEU A 60 -36.50 3.35 6.41
CA LEU A 60 -35.93 3.71 7.70
C LEU A 60 -35.60 5.22 7.75
N GLU A 61 -36.16 5.91 8.73
CA GLU A 61 -35.94 7.34 8.94
C GLU A 61 -34.46 7.65 9.21
N GLY A 62 -33.96 8.77 8.65
CA GLY A 62 -32.56 9.16 8.77
C GLY A 62 -31.60 8.45 7.80
N THR A 63 -32.09 7.58 6.93
CA THR A 63 -31.26 6.95 5.89
C THR A 63 -30.84 7.99 4.84
N PRO A 64 -29.53 8.14 4.54
CA PRO A 64 -29.07 9.04 3.49
C PRO A 64 -29.62 8.62 2.12
N ARG A 65 -30.18 9.55 1.36
CA ARG A 65 -30.72 9.28 0.00
C ARG A 65 -29.70 9.57 -1.10
N ILE A 66 -28.66 10.34 -0.80
CA ILE A 66 -27.62 10.76 -1.73
C ILE A 66 -26.31 10.08 -1.34
N ILE A 67 -25.83 9.16 -2.15
CA ILE A 67 -24.59 8.42 -1.91
C ILE A 67 -23.50 8.87 -2.89
N LEU A 68 -22.38 9.34 -2.36
CA LEU A 68 -21.21 9.78 -3.11
C LEU A 68 -20.01 8.87 -2.79
N LEU A 69 -19.60 8.08 -3.78
CA LEU A 69 -18.42 7.23 -3.71
C LEU A 69 -17.21 7.99 -4.25
N VAL A 70 -16.34 8.45 -3.36
CA VAL A 70 -15.22 9.33 -3.71
C VAL A 70 -13.91 8.57 -3.67
N GLY A 71 -13.14 8.62 -4.75
CA GLY A 71 -11.78 8.07 -4.75
C GLY A 71 -11.06 8.14 -6.09
N GLY A 72 -9.83 7.65 -6.15
CA GLY A 72 -9.05 7.51 -7.37
C GLY A 72 -9.57 6.41 -8.31
N PRO A 73 -8.99 6.32 -9.52
CA PRO A 73 -9.30 5.26 -10.47
C PRO A 73 -8.82 3.90 -9.95
N GLY A 74 -9.59 2.83 -10.18
CA GLY A 74 -9.18 1.46 -9.83
C GLY A 74 -9.54 1.01 -8.41
N ASN A 75 -10.41 1.72 -7.68
CA ASN A 75 -10.87 1.34 -6.34
C ASN A 75 -12.17 0.50 -6.31
N GLY A 76 -12.68 0.05 -7.46
CA GLY A 76 -13.88 -0.81 -7.50
C GLY A 76 -15.23 -0.07 -7.57
N LYS A 77 -15.23 1.22 -7.94
CA LYS A 77 -16.44 2.06 -8.13
C LYS A 77 -17.55 1.39 -8.96
N THR A 78 -17.17 0.85 -10.12
CA THR A 78 -18.11 0.19 -11.03
C THR A 78 -18.74 -1.07 -10.40
N GLU A 79 -17.96 -1.85 -9.63
CA GLU A 79 -18.49 -3.02 -8.91
C GLU A 79 -19.49 -2.58 -7.84
N ALA A 80 -19.15 -1.53 -7.08
CA ALA A 80 -20.02 -1.00 -6.03
C ALA A 80 -21.37 -0.54 -6.58
N ILE A 81 -21.39 0.15 -7.73
CA ILE A 81 -22.64 0.55 -8.39
C ILE A 81 -23.45 -0.67 -8.80
N GLU A 82 -22.85 -1.62 -9.53
CA GLU A 82 -23.60 -2.78 -10.02
C GLU A 82 -24.14 -3.67 -8.88
N PHE A 83 -23.33 -3.85 -7.83
CA PHE A 83 -23.76 -4.53 -6.62
C PHE A 83 -24.95 -3.81 -5.97
N THR A 84 -24.89 -2.49 -5.86
CA THR A 84 -25.95 -1.68 -5.26
C THR A 84 -27.25 -1.78 -6.04
N ILE A 85 -27.21 -1.71 -7.38
CA ILE A 85 -28.39 -1.82 -8.23
C ILE A 85 -29.06 -3.20 -8.05
N LYS A 86 -28.26 -4.27 -8.04
CA LYS A 86 -28.76 -5.64 -7.84
C LYS A 86 -29.40 -5.83 -6.46
N ASN A 87 -28.82 -5.26 -5.40
CA ASN A 87 -29.41 -5.35 -4.06
C ASN A 87 -30.66 -4.49 -3.93
N LEU A 88 -30.68 -3.27 -4.48
CA LEU A 88 -31.89 -2.43 -4.49
C LEU A 88 -33.04 -3.14 -5.20
N ASP A 89 -32.79 -3.71 -6.39
CA ASP A 89 -33.81 -4.46 -7.13
C ASP A 89 -34.39 -5.61 -6.30
N ALA A 90 -33.51 -6.40 -5.67
CA ALA A 90 -33.90 -7.53 -4.84
C ALA A 90 -34.65 -7.10 -3.56
N ASP A 91 -34.11 -6.13 -2.81
CA ASP A 91 -34.67 -5.67 -1.53
C ASP A 91 -36.00 -4.92 -1.72
N LEU A 92 -36.19 -4.25 -2.87
CA LEU A 92 -37.46 -3.61 -3.27
C LEU A 92 -38.45 -4.59 -3.93
N GLY A 93 -38.04 -5.84 -4.18
CA GLY A 93 -38.89 -6.87 -4.79
C GLY A 93 -39.23 -6.63 -6.27
N LEU A 94 -38.34 -5.99 -7.03
CA LEU A 94 -38.58 -5.59 -8.43
C LEU A 94 -38.30 -6.69 -9.46
N SER A 95 -37.80 -7.86 -9.02
CA SER A 95 -37.64 -9.07 -9.84
C SER A 95 -36.82 -8.88 -11.13
N GLY A 96 -35.80 -8.03 -11.09
CA GLY A 96 -34.88 -7.73 -12.19
C GLY A 96 -35.25 -6.49 -13.00
N ALA A 97 -36.43 -5.90 -12.80
CA ALA A 97 -36.94 -4.83 -13.65
C ALA A 97 -36.08 -3.54 -13.57
N LEU A 98 -35.51 -3.22 -12.40
CA LEU A 98 -34.62 -2.07 -12.26
C LEU A 98 -33.27 -2.33 -12.94
N VAL A 99 -32.76 -3.55 -12.81
CA VAL A 99 -31.52 -3.98 -13.50
C VAL A 99 -31.69 -3.85 -15.01
N ASP A 100 -32.78 -4.35 -15.58
CA ASP A 100 -33.03 -4.31 -17.02
C ASP A 100 -33.24 -2.88 -17.54
N ALA A 101 -33.97 -2.04 -16.79
CA ALA A 101 -34.21 -0.64 -17.13
C ALA A 101 -32.92 0.20 -17.16
N LEU A 102 -31.98 -0.05 -16.24
CA LEU A 102 -30.68 0.66 -16.22
C LEU A 102 -29.70 0.05 -17.23
N LYS A 103 -29.72 -1.27 -17.43
CA LYS A 103 -28.86 -1.96 -18.38
C LYS A 103 -29.05 -1.44 -19.81
N SER A 104 -30.29 -1.18 -20.22
CA SER A 104 -30.58 -0.61 -21.55
C SER A 104 -30.04 0.81 -21.74
N GLN A 105 -29.89 1.58 -20.66
CA GLN A 105 -29.31 2.92 -20.71
C GLN A 105 -27.78 2.89 -20.77
N PHE A 106 -27.13 2.00 -20.03
CA PHE A 106 -25.67 1.88 -19.99
C PHE A 106 -25.08 1.13 -21.20
N LEU A 107 -25.82 0.19 -21.80
CA LEU A 107 -25.40 -0.56 -22.98
C LEU A 107 -25.94 0.09 -24.27
N ARG A 108 -25.46 1.30 -24.59
CA ARG A 108 -25.81 1.98 -25.86
C ARG A 108 -25.07 1.34 -27.04
N GLU A 109 -25.73 1.25 -28.19
CA GLU A 109 -25.16 0.65 -29.41
C GLU A 109 -23.92 1.38 -29.94
N ASP A 110 -23.79 2.68 -29.64
CA ASP A 110 -22.65 3.53 -30.00
C ASP A 110 -21.42 3.35 -29.07
N GLY A 111 -21.55 2.56 -28.00
CA GLY A 111 -20.49 2.34 -27.01
C GLY A 111 -20.24 3.53 -26.08
N SER A 112 -21.03 4.61 -26.17
CA SER A 112 -20.96 5.74 -25.26
C SER A 112 -21.56 5.39 -23.90
N THR A 113 -21.01 5.95 -22.83
CA THR A 113 -21.54 5.77 -21.47
C THR A 113 -22.31 7.03 -21.08
N PRO A 114 -23.61 6.95 -20.77
CA PRO A 114 -24.35 8.13 -20.37
C PRO A 114 -23.81 8.67 -19.05
N ARG A 115 -23.82 10.00 -18.88
CA ARG A 115 -23.47 10.64 -17.61
C ARG A 115 -24.49 10.29 -16.51
N HIS A 116 -25.77 10.31 -16.85
CA HIS A 116 -26.89 10.00 -15.95
C HIS A 116 -27.66 8.79 -16.47
N ALA A 117 -27.91 7.81 -15.60
CA ALA A 117 -28.90 6.76 -15.82
C ALA A 117 -30.00 6.88 -14.76
N VAL A 118 -31.26 6.78 -15.17
CA VAL A 118 -32.42 7.02 -14.29
C VAL A 118 -33.30 5.78 -14.25
N GLY A 119 -33.62 5.31 -13.04
CA GLY A 119 -34.59 4.25 -12.78
C GLY A 119 -35.81 4.81 -12.05
N ASP A 120 -36.98 4.75 -12.69
CA ASP A 120 -38.26 5.11 -12.06
C ASP A 120 -38.78 3.94 -11.21
N ILE A 121 -38.34 3.88 -9.97
CA ILE A 121 -38.74 2.83 -9.02
C ILE A 121 -40.24 2.94 -8.70
N THR A 122 -40.81 4.15 -8.74
CA THR A 122 -42.25 4.35 -8.53
C THR A 122 -43.07 3.57 -9.55
N SER A 123 -42.76 3.75 -10.84
CA SER A 123 -43.43 3.00 -11.91
C SER A 123 -43.15 1.50 -11.83
N LEU A 124 -41.89 1.11 -11.60
CA LEU A 124 -41.49 -0.30 -11.55
C LEU A 124 -42.08 -1.07 -10.35
N SER A 125 -42.38 -0.37 -9.25
CA SER A 125 -42.95 -0.95 -8.03
C SER A 125 -44.48 -0.82 -7.94
N ASN A 126 -45.15 -0.37 -9.01
CA ASN A 126 -46.58 -0.04 -9.02
C ASN A 126 -46.97 0.94 -7.90
N GLY A 127 -46.13 1.94 -7.63
CA GLY A 127 -46.36 2.98 -6.62
C GLY A 127 -46.08 2.56 -5.18
N ARG A 128 -45.59 1.33 -4.94
CA ARG A 128 -45.25 0.85 -3.58
C ARG A 128 -44.11 1.65 -2.96
N HIS A 129 -43.16 2.10 -3.78
CA HIS A 129 -42.01 2.88 -3.34
C HIS A 129 -41.92 4.15 -4.19
N PRO A 130 -41.98 5.35 -3.61
CA PRO A 130 -42.10 6.61 -4.36
C PRO A 130 -40.76 7.12 -4.94
N TYR A 131 -39.75 6.26 -5.10
CA TYR A 131 -38.38 6.69 -5.36
C TYR A 131 -38.07 6.89 -6.86
N HIS A 132 -37.15 7.81 -7.14
CA HIS A 132 -36.50 7.96 -8.45
C HIS A 132 -34.99 7.82 -8.26
N LEU A 133 -34.39 6.77 -8.84
CA LEU A 133 -32.96 6.51 -8.73
C LEU A 133 -32.21 7.20 -9.87
N ALA A 134 -31.23 8.04 -9.55
CA ALA A 134 -30.31 8.64 -10.51
C ALA A 134 -28.87 8.16 -10.22
N ILE A 135 -28.19 7.65 -11.24
CA ILE A 135 -26.83 7.11 -11.13
C ILE A 135 -25.87 7.88 -12.03
N VAL A 136 -24.76 8.32 -11.46
CA VAL A 136 -23.61 8.88 -12.19
C VAL A 136 -22.41 7.96 -11.99
N GLN A 137 -22.08 7.17 -13.02
CA GLN A 137 -21.01 6.17 -12.93
C GLN A 137 -19.61 6.79 -12.85
N ASP A 138 -19.41 7.91 -13.53
CA ASP A 138 -18.16 8.65 -13.51
C ASP A 138 -18.45 10.13 -13.71
N ALA A 139 -18.24 10.92 -12.66
CA ALA A 139 -18.51 12.35 -12.67
C ALA A 139 -17.61 13.13 -13.65
N SER A 140 -16.54 12.53 -14.18
CA SER A 140 -15.69 13.14 -15.21
C SER A 140 -16.28 13.08 -16.62
N VAL A 141 -17.33 12.29 -16.84
CA VAL A 141 -18.02 12.19 -18.14
C VAL A 141 -18.75 13.51 -18.43
N ARG A 142 -18.48 14.06 -19.61
CA ARG A 142 -19.14 15.26 -20.12
C ARG A 142 -20.54 14.94 -20.60
N ASP A 143 -21.41 15.94 -20.57
CA ASP A 143 -22.69 15.89 -21.25
C ASP A 143 -22.57 16.77 -22.50
N ASP A 144 -22.40 16.11 -23.66
CA ASP A 144 -22.17 16.79 -24.94
C ASP A 144 -23.36 17.69 -25.34
N ALA A 145 -24.56 17.45 -24.78
CA ALA A 145 -25.72 18.30 -25.02
C ALA A 145 -25.71 19.60 -24.20
N LEU A 146 -24.95 19.65 -23.10
CA LEU A 146 -24.95 20.79 -22.17
C LEU A 146 -23.72 21.69 -22.29
N GLU A 147 -22.70 21.32 -23.09
CA GLU A 147 -21.42 22.05 -23.27
C GLU A 147 -20.77 22.57 -21.97
N LYS A 148 -20.95 21.84 -20.86
CA LYS A 148 -20.44 22.23 -19.53
C LYS A 148 -19.26 21.37 -19.10
N ALA A 149 -18.38 21.95 -18.29
CA ALA A 149 -17.30 21.19 -17.68
C ALA A 149 -17.87 20.17 -16.68
N PRO A 150 -17.20 19.02 -16.46
CA PRO A 150 -17.65 18.00 -15.51
C PRO A 150 -17.89 18.53 -14.09
N ALA A 151 -17.07 19.49 -13.64
CA ALA A 151 -17.20 20.20 -12.38
C ALA A 151 -18.51 21.00 -12.29
N ASP A 152 -18.83 21.80 -13.32
CA ASP A 152 -20.07 22.58 -13.39
C ASP A 152 -21.32 21.71 -13.38
N LEU A 153 -21.23 20.55 -14.03
CA LEU A 153 -22.31 19.59 -14.05
C LEU A 153 -22.50 18.94 -12.66
N LEU A 154 -21.41 18.63 -11.93
CA LEU A 154 -21.50 18.13 -10.55
C LEU A 154 -22.14 19.18 -9.63
N ILE A 155 -21.74 20.45 -9.77
CA ILE A 155 -22.35 21.57 -9.05
C ILE A 155 -23.86 21.64 -9.35
N GLY A 156 -24.24 21.49 -10.62
CA GLY A 156 -25.63 21.45 -11.04
C GLY A 156 -26.41 20.28 -10.43
N ASP A 157 -25.79 19.10 -10.37
CA ASP A 157 -26.35 17.90 -9.74
C ASP A 157 -26.58 18.15 -8.23
N LEU A 158 -25.57 18.63 -7.50
CA LEU A 158 -25.68 18.94 -6.06
C LEU A 158 -26.75 19.99 -5.77
N ARG A 159 -26.83 21.05 -6.58
CA ARG A 159 -27.90 22.06 -6.45
C ARG A 159 -29.29 21.42 -6.55
N LYS A 160 -29.50 20.54 -7.53
CA LYS A 160 -30.78 19.83 -7.67
C LYS A 160 -31.06 18.93 -6.46
N LEU A 161 -30.04 18.29 -5.90
CA LEU A 161 -30.23 17.38 -4.77
C LEU A 161 -30.54 18.11 -3.45
N LEU A 162 -30.04 19.35 -3.29
CA LEU A 162 -30.30 20.19 -2.11
C LEU A 162 -31.71 20.76 -2.11
N PHE A 163 -32.19 21.25 -3.26
CA PHE A 163 -33.47 21.96 -3.37
C PHE A 163 -34.58 21.15 -4.07
N GLY A 164 -34.27 19.94 -4.54
CA GLY A 164 -35.16 19.13 -5.35
C GLY A 164 -36.05 18.17 -4.57
N ASP A 165 -36.61 17.21 -5.30
CA ASP A 165 -37.59 16.24 -4.79
C ASP A 165 -36.98 15.36 -3.68
N PRO A 166 -37.61 15.28 -2.49
CA PRO A 166 -37.12 14.44 -1.42
C PRO A 166 -37.13 12.94 -1.73
N ASN A 167 -37.87 12.51 -2.74
CA ASN A 167 -37.93 11.12 -3.18
C ASN A 167 -36.81 10.73 -4.16
N GLN A 168 -35.94 11.68 -4.53
CA GLN A 168 -34.80 11.39 -5.39
C GLN A 168 -33.72 10.64 -4.59
N VAL A 169 -33.39 9.44 -5.07
CA VAL A 169 -32.24 8.66 -4.60
C VAL A 169 -31.11 8.86 -5.60
N TYR A 170 -29.92 9.20 -5.12
CA TYR A 170 -28.78 9.52 -5.98
C TYR A 170 -27.57 8.68 -5.61
N LEU A 171 -26.88 8.12 -6.60
CA LEU A 171 -25.64 7.38 -6.43
C LEU A 171 -24.61 7.87 -7.44
N ALA A 172 -23.51 8.48 -6.97
CA ALA A 172 -22.46 8.98 -7.84
C ALA A 172 -21.07 8.53 -7.46
N CYS A 173 -20.25 8.32 -8.48
CA CYS A 173 -18.85 7.99 -8.38
C CYS A 173 -18.00 9.18 -8.81
N ILE A 174 -17.25 9.75 -7.86
CA ILE A 174 -16.55 11.03 -8.04
C ILE A 174 -15.05 10.83 -7.86
N ASN A 175 -14.24 11.38 -8.77
CA ASN A 175 -12.79 11.44 -8.62
C ASN A 175 -12.41 12.67 -7.80
N ARG A 176 -11.39 12.58 -6.93
CA ARG A 176 -10.95 13.71 -6.08
C ARG A 176 -10.69 14.99 -6.89
N GLY A 177 -10.00 14.89 -8.03
CA GLY A 177 -9.73 16.06 -8.88
C GLY A 177 -11.01 16.77 -9.35
N ILE A 178 -12.07 16.03 -9.68
CA ILE A 178 -13.36 16.65 -10.07
C ILE A 178 -14.03 17.35 -8.88
N LEU A 179 -13.85 16.81 -7.67
CA LEU A 179 -14.37 17.43 -6.46
C LEU A 179 -13.63 18.74 -6.13
N ASP A 180 -12.30 18.74 -6.28
CA ASP A 180 -11.47 19.93 -6.09
C ASP A 180 -11.80 21.01 -7.15
N ASP A 181 -11.91 20.63 -8.42
CA ASP A 181 -12.31 21.54 -9.51
C ASP A 181 -13.71 22.11 -9.28
N ALA A 182 -14.66 21.31 -8.80
CA ALA A 182 -16.01 21.75 -8.47
C ALA A 182 -16.03 22.72 -7.29
N LEU A 183 -15.19 22.52 -6.27
CA LEU A 183 -15.08 23.45 -5.14
C LEU A 183 -14.54 24.81 -5.60
N ILE A 184 -13.52 24.82 -6.46
CA ILE A 184 -12.98 26.04 -7.06
C ILE A 184 -14.06 26.75 -7.88
N ALA A 185 -14.70 26.05 -8.81
CA ALA A 185 -15.74 26.63 -9.67
C ALA A 185 -16.97 27.13 -8.90
N ALA A 186 -17.38 26.45 -7.83
CA ALA A 186 -18.48 26.90 -6.97
C ALA A 186 -18.11 28.17 -6.19
N THR A 187 -16.85 28.30 -5.78
CA THR A 187 -16.32 29.48 -5.09
C THR A 187 -16.28 30.69 -6.03
N ASP A 188 -15.69 30.51 -7.21
CA ASP A 188 -15.60 31.57 -8.23
C ASP A 188 -16.98 32.00 -8.75
N GLY A 189 -17.91 31.05 -8.83
CA GLY A 189 -19.29 31.28 -9.27
C GLY A 189 -20.24 31.81 -8.20
N GLY A 190 -19.79 32.05 -6.97
CA GLY A 190 -20.63 32.59 -5.87
C GLY A 190 -21.77 31.67 -5.44
N GLN A 191 -21.58 30.35 -5.50
CA GLN A 191 -22.62 29.36 -5.18
C GLN A 191 -22.53 28.88 -3.73
N ASP A 192 -22.81 29.76 -2.77
CA ASP A 192 -22.49 29.54 -1.35
C ASP A 192 -23.03 28.24 -0.75
N GLU A 193 -24.29 27.88 -1.00
CA GLU A 193 -24.86 26.66 -0.41
C GLU A 193 -24.23 25.36 -0.97
N VAL A 194 -23.96 25.32 -2.28
CA VAL A 194 -23.30 24.18 -2.91
C VAL A 194 -21.84 24.12 -2.49
N ARG A 195 -21.18 25.27 -2.36
CA ARG A 195 -19.82 25.39 -1.85
C ARG A 195 -19.70 24.80 -0.45
N MET A 196 -20.60 25.14 0.48
CA MET A 196 -20.57 24.58 1.84
C MET A 196 -20.69 23.05 1.87
N VAL A 197 -21.55 22.48 1.02
CA VAL A 197 -21.67 21.02 0.87
C VAL A 197 -20.40 20.42 0.29
N LEU A 198 -19.83 21.02 -0.75
CA LEU A 198 -18.57 20.59 -1.34
C LEU A 198 -17.42 20.64 -0.33
N GLU A 199 -17.33 21.70 0.48
CA GLU A 199 -16.37 21.81 1.58
C GLU A 199 -16.53 20.67 2.59
N ALA A 200 -17.77 20.36 3.00
CA ALA A 200 -18.04 19.23 3.89
C ALA A 200 -17.66 17.88 3.27
N ILE A 201 -17.97 17.66 1.99
CA ILE A 201 -17.58 16.44 1.26
C ILE A 201 -16.06 16.33 1.20
N VAL A 202 -15.35 17.38 0.76
CA VAL A 202 -13.88 17.42 0.66
C VAL A 202 -13.23 17.15 2.02
N GLN A 203 -13.75 17.76 3.08
CA GLN A 203 -13.29 17.53 4.44
C GLN A 203 -13.50 16.06 4.84
N SER A 204 -14.70 15.50 4.64
CA SER A 204 -15.05 14.13 5.02
C SER A 204 -14.20 13.05 4.34
N VAL A 205 -13.73 13.30 3.11
CA VAL A 205 -12.90 12.35 2.35
C VAL A 205 -11.40 12.44 2.70
N GLY A 206 -11.03 13.40 3.53
CA GLY A 206 -9.68 13.56 4.05
C GLY A 206 -9.26 12.45 5.03
N VAL A 207 -7.98 12.48 5.40
CA VAL A 207 -7.42 11.65 6.49
C VAL A 207 -7.00 12.56 7.67
N GLY A 208 -7.56 13.76 7.73
CA GLY A 208 -7.21 14.81 8.69
C GLY A 208 -7.77 14.55 10.08
N LEU A 209 -7.39 15.41 11.02
CA LEU A 209 -7.70 15.29 12.44
C LEU A 209 -9.18 15.37 12.79
N ASP A 210 -9.84 16.39 12.26
CA ASP A 210 -11.25 16.68 12.51
C ASP A 210 -12.06 16.33 11.27
N THR A 211 -11.81 15.13 10.73
CA THR A 211 -12.61 14.68 9.60
C THR A 211 -14.04 14.41 10.08
N PRO A 212 -15.05 15.07 9.51
CA PRO A 212 -16.44 14.86 9.90
C PRO A 212 -16.90 13.43 9.62
N GLY A 213 -17.99 13.03 10.28
CA GLY A 213 -18.78 11.87 9.88
C GLY A 213 -19.10 11.94 8.40
N CYS A 214 -18.94 10.81 7.70
CA CYS A 214 -19.15 10.75 6.26
C CYS A 214 -20.37 9.90 5.89
N TRP A 215 -20.96 9.11 6.80
CA TRP A 215 -22.17 8.33 6.51
C TRP A 215 -23.08 8.19 7.74
N PRO A 216 -24.00 9.14 7.99
CA PRO A 216 -24.28 10.35 7.20
C PRO A 216 -23.16 11.41 7.25
N LEU A 217 -23.17 12.32 6.29
CA LEU A 217 -22.28 13.49 6.26
C LEU A 217 -22.70 14.48 7.36
N ASP A 218 -21.76 14.90 8.20
CA ASP A 218 -22.04 15.86 9.27
C ASP A 218 -22.63 17.16 8.71
N GLY A 219 -23.73 17.63 9.31
CA GLY A 219 -24.47 18.80 8.84
C GLY A 219 -25.40 18.55 7.64
N TYR A 220 -25.28 17.39 6.98
CA TYR A 220 -26.02 17.05 5.75
C TYR A 220 -26.54 15.59 5.81
N PRO A 221 -27.55 15.28 6.64
CA PRO A 221 -28.00 13.91 6.92
C PRO A 221 -28.54 13.17 5.68
N ALA A 222 -28.99 13.90 4.65
CA ALA A 222 -29.42 13.32 3.38
C ALA A 222 -28.26 12.73 2.56
N PHE A 223 -27.00 13.08 2.89
CA PHE A 223 -25.80 12.68 2.17
C PHE A 223 -25.04 11.59 2.92
N GLY A 224 -24.62 10.56 2.20
CA GLY A 224 -23.61 9.59 2.59
C GLY A 224 -22.45 9.67 1.62
N VAL A 225 -21.25 9.86 2.13
CA VAL A 225 -19.99 9.97 1.40
C VAL A 225 -19.07 8.83 1.84
N TRP A 226 -18.46 8.14 0.90
CA TRP A 226 -17.50 7.08 1.20
C TRP A 226 -16.15 7.33 0.56
N PRO A 227 -15.09 7.57 1.35
CA PRO A 227 -13.74 7.76 0.82
C PRO A 227 -13.06 6.42 0.53
N MET A 228 -13.17 5.98 -0.72
CA MET A 228 -12.64 4.70 -1.19
C MET A 228 -11.10 4.61 -1.11
N ASP A 229 -10.40 5.74 -1.17
CA ASP A 229 -8.92 5.78 -1.10
C ASP A 229 -8.36 5.54 0.32
N VAL A 230 -9.22 5.57 1.34
CA VAL A 230 -8.80 5.39 2.75
C VAL A 230 -8.87 3.93 3.17
N GLU A 231 -9.82 3.19 2.60
CA GLU A 231 -10.07 1.78 2.88
C GLU A 231 -8.88 0.91 2.47
N THR A 232 -8.54 -0.09 3.30
CA THR A 232 -7.49 -1.07 2.99
C THR A 232 -8.09 -2.31 2.36
N LEU A 233 -7.43 -2.85 1.34
CA LEU A 233 -7.78 -4.15 0.76
C LEU A 233 -7.16 -5.34 1.50
N LEU A 234 -6.28 -5.07 2.47
CA LEU A 234 -5.44 -6.08 3.12
C LEU A 234 -5.85 -6.36 4.57
N GLY A 235 -6.55 -5.44 5.23
CA GLY A 235 -7.03 -5.56 6.62
C GLY A 235 -8.54 -5.71 6.75
N GLY A 236 -9.01 -5.92 8.00
CA GLY A 236 -10.44 -5.93 8.38
C GLY A 236 -10.90 -7.22 9.05
N SER A 237 -11.90 -7.13 9.94
CA SER A 237 -12.68 -8.29 10.39
C SER A 237 -13.28 -9.00 9.17
N PRO A 238 -13.44 -10.33 9.20
CA PRO A 238 -14.11 -11.05 8.13
C PRO A 238 -15.45 -10.37 7.87
N VAL A 239 -15.64 -9.93 6.63
CA VAL A 239 -16.88 -9.28 6.25
C VAL A 239 -18.01 -10.29 6.42
N HIS A 240 -19.17 -9.90 6.95
CA HIS A 240 -20.31 -10.81 7.08
C HIS A 240 -20.63 -11.44 5.70
N GLY A 241 -20.42 -12.76 5.58
CA GLY A 241 -20.63 -13.51 4.34
C GLY A 241 -19.39 -13.69 3.44
N GLY A 242 -18.23 -13.10 3.78
CA GLY A 242 -16.99 -13.20 3.01
C GLY A 242 -15.84 -13.89 3.78
N SER A 243 -15.04 -14.70 3.08
CA SER A 243 -13.85 -15.35 3.63
C SER A 243 -12.62 -14.41 3.58
N GLY A 244 -12.47 -13.59 4.62
CA GLY A 244 -11.28 -12.74 4.81
C GLY A 244 -11.27 -11.42 4.03
N SER A 245 -10.10 -10.79 3.94
CA SER A 245 -9.91 -9.48 3.30
C SER A 245 -10.11 -9.53 1.78
N PRO A 246 -10.39 -8.39 1.11
CA PRO A 246 -10.50 -8.34 -0.36
C PRO A 246 -9.28 -8.95 -1.07
N ALA A 247 -8.07 -8.69 -0.59
CA ALA A 247 -6.85 -9.27 -1.15
C ALA A 247 -6.75 -10.79 -0.96
N MET A 248 -7.26 -11.33 0.14
CA MET A 248 -7.34 -12.78 0.35
C MET A 248 -8.27 -13.43 -0.68
N GLN A 249 -9.42 -12.81 -0.97
CA GLN A 249 -10.37 -13.30 -1.97
C GLN A 249 -9.73 -13.31 -3.37
N VAL A 250 -9.03 -12.22 -3.75
CA VAL A 250 -8.31 -12.11 -5.03
C VAL A 250 -7.22 -13.17 -5.17
N LEU A 251 -6.37 -13.35 -4.15
CA LEU A 251 -5.32 -14.37 -4.18
C LEU A 251 -5.91 -15.79 -4.21
N SER A 252 -7.00 -16.04 -3.49
CA SER A 252 -7.64 -17.36 -3.47
C SER A 252 -8.21 -17.73 -4.83
N ALA A 253 -8.82 -16.77 -5.54
CA ALA A 253 -9.26 -16.98 -6.92
C ALA A 253 -8.08 -17.23 -7.87
N ALA A 254 -7.02 -16.42 -7.77
CA ALA A 254 -5.85 -16.52 -8.64
C ALA A 254 -5.05 -17.82 -8.45
N THR A 255 -5.10 -18.41 -7.25
CA THR A 255 -4.37 -19.62 -6.89
C THR A 255 -5.22 -20.88 -6.86
N ASN A 256 -6.49 -20.79 -7.30
CA ASN A 256 -7.42 -21.92 -7.30
C ASN A 256 -6.87 -23.10 -8.13
N PRO A 257 -6.55 -24.25 -7.50
CA PRO A 257 -5.94 -25.38 -8.19
C PRO A 257 -6.76 -25.93 -9.37
N SER A 258 -8.10 -25.77 -9.36
CA SER A 258 -8.97 -26.30 -10.43
C SER A 258 -8.83 -25.54 -11.76
N LEU A 259 -8.33 -24.30 -11.73
CA LEU A 259 -8.14 -23.47 -12.91
C LEU A 259 -6.74 -23.57 -13.50
N TRP A 260 -5.84 -24.31 -12.83
CA TRP A 260 -4.45 -24.47 -13.23
C TRP A 260 -4.20 -25.90 -13.74
N PRO A 261 -3.16 -26.11 -14.58
CA PRO A 261 -2.66 -27.44 -14.87
C PRO A 261 -2.38 -28.23 -13.58
N LYS A 262 -2.58 -29.55 -13.64
CA LYS A 262 -2.12 -30.45 -12.59
C LYS A 262 -0.63 -30.24 -12.34
N GLU A 263 -0.22 -30.43 -11.09
CA GLU A 263 1.18 -30.24 -10.69
C GLU A 263 2.12 -31.09 -11.56
N GLY A 264 3.17 -30.47 -12.08
CA GLY A 264 4.12 -31.10 -13.01
C GLY A 264 3.59 -31.35 -14.44
N ALA A 265 2.31 -31.15 -14.72
CA ALA A 265 1.71 -31.44 -16.04
C ALA A 265 1.76 -30.25 -17.01
N CYS A 266 2.19 -29.06 -16.57
CA CYS A 266 2.34 -27.91 -17.46
C CYS A 266 3.52 -28.09 -18.43
N ALA A 267 3.59 -27.30 -19.50
CA ALA A 267 4.63 -27.40 -20.53
C ALA A 267 6.08 -27.33 -19.98
N ALA A 268 6.29 -26.60 -18.88
CA ALA A 268 7.59 -26.45 -18.22
C ALA A 268 7.84 -27.47 -17.09
N GLY A 269 6.90 -28.40 -16.86
CA GLY A 269 6.99 -29.43 -15.83
C GLY A 269 7.11 -28.87 -14.41
N ASP A 270 7.96 -29.49 -13.60
CA ASP A 270 8.33 -29.10 -12.24
C ASP A 270 9.22 -27.84 -12.18
N ARG A 271 9.74 -27.39 -13.33
CA ARG A 271 10.61 -26.22 -13.47
C ARG A 271 9.85 -24.94 -13.84
N CYS A 272 8.52 -24.95 -13.78
CA CYS A 272 7.71 -23.76 -14.03
C CYS A 272 7.71 -22.81 -12.82
N PRO A 273 8.28 -21.59 -12.90
CA PRO A 273 8.30 -20.66 -11.77
C PRO A 273 6.90 -20.18 -11.36
N PHE A 274 5.97 -20.13 -12.30
CA PHE A 274 4.58 -19.71 -12.08
C PHE A 274 3.77 -20.75 -11.33
N CYS A 275 3.85 -22.03 -11.73
CA CYS A 275 3.21 -23.13 -11.01
C CYS A 275 3.81 -23.32 -9.60
N LEU A 276 5.13 -23.15 -9.46
CA LEU A 276 5.79 -23.16 -8.15
C LEU A 276 5.27 -22.03 -7.25
N SER A 277 5.16 -20.81 -7.79
CA SER A 277 4.62 -19.66 -7.06
C SER A 277 3.15 -19.88 -6.65
N ARG A 278 2.32 -20.45 -7.54
CA ARG A 278 0.94 -20.82 -7.21
C ARG A 278 0.88 -21.84 -6.09
N SER A 279 1.68 -22.91 -6.16
CA SER A 279 1.70 -23.97 -5.15
C SER A 279 2.05 -23.43 -3.77
N LEU A 280 3.04 -22.54 -3.70
CA LEU A 280 3.39 -21.84 -2.47
C LEU A 280 2.23 -20.94 -1.99
N LEU A 281 1.69 -20.09 -2.86
CA LEU A 281 0.66 -19.12 -2.48
C LEU A 281 -0.75 -19.71 -2.29
N SER A 282 -1.01 -20.97 -2.66
CA SER A 282 -2.30 -21.62 -2.44
C SER A 282 -2.53 -22.07 -0.99
N SER A 283 -1.50 -22.03 -0.14
CA SER A 283 -1.55 -22.52 1.23
C SER A 283 -0.95 -21.54 2.24
N ASP A 284 -1.35 -21.69 3.50
CA ASP A 284 -0.75 -20.99 4.63
C ASP A 284 0.47 -21.77 5.15
N PRO A 285 1.51 -21.09 5.69
CA PRO A 285 1.54 -19.66 6.06
C PRO A 285 1.99 -18.71 4.94
N TYR A 286 2.30 -19.21 3.75
CA TYR A 286 2.95 -18.39 2.71
C TYR A 286 2.03 -17.30 2.16
N ARG A 287 0.74 -17.62 1.96
CA ARG A 287 -0.29 -16.67 1.53
C ARG A 287 -0.49 -15.54 2.55
N SER A 288 -0.70 -15.89 3.83
CA SER A 288 -0.84 -14.89 4.90
C SER A 288 0.43 -14.04 5.10
N SER A 289 1.61 -14.62 4.90
CA SER A 289 2.88 -13.88 4.97
C SER A 289 3.03 -12.85 3.85
N LEU A 290 2.65 -13.19 2.62
CA LEU A 290 2.62 -12.22 1.51
C LEU A 290 1.66 -11.06 1.83
N LEU A 291 0.42 -11.38 2.23
CA LEU A 291 -0.59 -10.36 2.56
C LEU A 291 -0.12 -9.45 3.70
N ARG A 292 0.57 -10.01 4.71
CA ARG A 292 1.16 -9.25 5.80
C ARG A 292 2.25 -8.29 5.33
N VAL A 293 3.16 -8.74 4.46
CA VAL A 293 4.21 -7.85 3.90
C VAL A 293 3.59 -6.72 3.06
N LEU A 294 2.58 -7.01 2.24
CA LEU A 294 1.85 -5.98 1.50
C LEU A 294 1.15 -4.99 2.43
N ARG A 295 0.63 -5.46 3.57
CA ARG A 295 -0.03 -4.63 4.58
C ARG A 295 0.97 -3.72 5.28
N TRP A 296 2.12 -4.26 5.65
CA TRP A 296 3.21 -3.48 6.22
C TRP A 296 3.78 -2.45 5.25
N TYR A 297 3.75 -2.71 3.95
CA TYR A 297 4.08 -1.69 2.96
C TYR A 297 3.09 -0.52 3.01
N GLU A 298 1.79 -0.76 3.16
CA GLU A 298 0.81 0.34 3.32
C GLU A 298 1.10 1.18 4.56
N LEU A 299 1.46 0.53 5.67
CA LEU A 299 1.74 1.21 6.93
C LEU A 299 3.05 2.00 6.88
N ALA A 300 4.10 1.42 6.30
CA ALA A 300 5.42 2.03 6.24
C ALA A 300 5.49 3.19 5.23
N SER A 301 4.82 3.04 4.07
CA SER A 301 4.86 4.03 3.00
C SER A 301 3.73 5.06 3.06
N GLY A 302 2.64 4.76 3.78
CA GLY A 302 1.40 5.55 3.75
C GLY A 302 0.59 5.40 2.46
N LYS A 303 1.02 4.55 1.50
CA LYS A 303 0.33 4.35 0.22
C LYS A 303 -0.60 3.14 0.28
N ARG A 304 -1.84 3.29 -0.20
CA ARG A 304 -2.82 2.19 -0.30
C ARG A 304 -2.64 1.37 -1.58
N TRP A 305 -3.03 0.10 -1.50
CA TRP A 305 -3.24 -0.72 -2.69
C TRP A 305 -4.65 -0.49 -3.23
N SER A 306 -4.76 -0.06 -4.49
CA SER A 306 -6.03 -0.09 -5.22
C SER A 306 -6.30 -1.51 -5.75
N PHE A 307 -7.54 -1.80 -6.17
CA PHE A 307 -7.82 -3.08 -6.85
C PHE A 307 -7.02 -3.22 -8.13
N ARG A 308 -6.81 -2.12 -8.86
CA ARG A 308 -5.97 -2.10 -10.06
C ARG A 308 -4.54 -2.57 -9.74
N ASP A 309 -3.96 -2.05 -8.66
CA ASP A 309 -2.60 -2.42 -8.25
C ASP A 309 -2.56 -3.88 -7.82
N LEU A 310 -3.53 -4.32 -7.01
CA LEU A 310 -3.62 -5.68 -6.51
C LEU A 310 -3.80 -6.72 -7.63
N PHE A 311 -4.66 -6.48 -8.61
CA PHE A 311 -4.82 -7.36 -9.77
C PHE A 311 -3.55 -7.38 -10.64
N SER A 312 -2.94 -6.21 -10.86
CA SER A 312 -1.69 -6.11 -11.62
C SER A 312 -0.55 -6.84 -10.91
N LEU A 313 -0.46 -6.72 -9.58
CA LEU A 313 0.54 -7.39 -8.76
C LEU A 313 0.33 -8.90 -8.79
N THR A 314 -0.91 -9.36 -8.61
CA THR A 314 -1.25 -10.79 -8.66
C THR A 314 -0.90 -11.39 -10.03
N SER A 315 -1.25 -10.69 -11.11
CA SER A 315 -0.87 -11.04 -12.48
C SER A 315 0.65 -11.14 -12.63
N TYR A 316 1.37 -10.11 -12.20
CA TYR A 316 2.84 -10.07 -12.28
C TYR A 316 3.51 -11.22 -11.51
N LEU A 317 3.08 -11.50 -10.28
CA LEU A 317 3.67 -12.54 -9.43
C LEU A 317 3.39 -13.96 -9.96
N LEU A 318 2.25 -14.19 -10.60
CA LEU A 318 1.79 -15.53 -11.00
C LEU A 318 1.85 -15.80 -12.51
N ALA A 319 2.02 -14.78 -13.35
CA ALA A 319 2.11 -14.92 -14.80
C ALA A 319 3.27 -14.12 -15.42
N GLY A 320 3.92 -13.24 -14.65
CA GLY A 320 4.97 -12.34 -15.13
C GLY A 320 4.43 -11.28 -16.09
N VAL A 321 5.32 -10.64 -16.85
CA VAL A 321 4.91 -9.64 -17.86
C VAL A 321 4.84 -10.26 -19.26
N PRO A 322 3.83 -9.94 -20.08
CA PRO A 322 3.76 -10.44 -21.45
C PRO A 322 4.98 -10.00 -22.29
N ALA A 323 5.43 -10.88 -23.19
CA ALA A 323 6.61 -10.62 -24.03
C ALA A 323 6.35 -9.63 -25.18
N SER A 324 5.09 -9.34 -25.50
CA SER A 324 4.65 -8.43 -26.57
C SER A 324 3.23 -7.91 -26.26
N GLU A 325 2.92 -6.70 -26.70
CA GLU A 325 1.55 -6.14 -26.70
C GLU A 325 0.62 -6.80 -27.75
N ALA A 326 1.11 -7.80 -28.49
CA ALA A 326 0.33 -8.52 -29.48
C ALA A 326 -0.93 -9.20 -28.87
N LYS A 327 -2.02 -9.24 -29.65
CA LYS A 327 -3.36 -9.75 -29.28
C LYS A 327 -3.41 -11.20 -28.76
N LYS A 328 -2.32 -11.96 -28.83
CA LYS A 328 -2.16 -13.27 -28.19
C LYS A 328 -0.83 -13.27 -27.42
N ALA A 329 -0.89 -12.87 -26.15
CA ALA A 329 0.25 -13.03 -25.27
C ALA A 329 0.60 -14.52 -25.14
N GLU A 330 1.88 -14.85 -25.25
CA GLU A 330 2.36 -16.23 -25.05
C GLU A 330 1.98 -16.70 -23.64
N ASP A 331 1.43 -17.92 -23.54
CA ASP A 331 1.09 -18.55 -22.26
C ASP A 331 2.32 -18.60 -21.32
N PRO A 332 2.20 -18.19 -20.04
CA PRO A 332 3.34 -18.15 -19.12
C PRO A 332 4.05 -19.49 -18.92
N CYS A 333 3.32 -20.61 -18.88
CA CYS A 333 3.91 -21.94 -18.75
C CYS A 333 4.72 -22.32 -20.00
N SER A 334 4.19 -22.02 -21.18
CA SER A 334 4.85 -22.24 -22.48
C SER A 334 6.13 -21.40 -22.60
N ARG A 335 6.08 -20.13 -22.16
CA ARG A 335 7.26 -19.28 -22.08
C ARG A 335 8.32 -19.84 -21.14
N ALA A 336 7.91 -20.31 -19.96
CA ALA A 336 8.82 -20.96 -19.02
C ALA A 336 9.46 -22.22 -19.64
N ALA A 337 8.69 -23.01 -20.39
CA ALA A 337 9.18 -24.21 -21.07
C ALA A 337 10.26 -23.86 -22.10
N ARG A 338 10.03 -22.83 -22.92
CA ARG A 338 11.03 -22.32 -23.87
C ARG A 338 12.32 -21.90 -23.17
N LEU A 339 12.23 -21.19 -22.05
CA LEU A 339 13.41 -20.80 -21.27
C LEU A 339 14.15 -22.02 -20.72
N VAL A 340 13.42 -23.01 -20.16
CA VAL A 340 14.01 -24.26 -19.67
C VAL A 340 14.75 -25.00 -20.80
N GLU A 341 14.15 -25.15 -21.98
CA GLU A 341 14.78 -25.80 -23.13
C GLU A 341 15.97 -25.01 -23.67
N LEU A 342 15.88 -23.69 -23.74
CA LEU A 342 17.00 -22.82 -24.11
C LEU A 342 18.19 -23.02 -23.17
N GLY A 343 17.93 -23.14 -21.86
CA GLY A 343 18.95 -23.38 -20.84
C GLY A 343 19.59 -24.78 -20.90
N LYS A 344 18.89 -25.77 -21.45
CA LYS A 344 19.40 -27.14 -21.65
C LYS A 344 20.15 -27.33 -22.96
N SER A 345 19.79 -26.57 -24.00
CA SER A 345 20.41 -26.70 -25.32
C SER A 345 21.93 -26.64 -25.19
N ALA A 346 22.63 -27.55 -25.86
CA ALA A 346 24.10 -27.59 -25.95
C ALA A 346 24.61 -27.03 -27.29
N SER A 347 23.72 -26.72 -28.24
CA SER A 347 24.10 -26.33 -29.60
C SER A 347 24.51 -24.86 -29.70
N GLY A 348 25.58 -24.61 -30.47
CA GLY A 348 26.10 -23.27 -30.75
C GLY A 348 26.76 -22.57 -29.55
N LYS A 349 27.42 -21.44 -29.82
CA LYS A 349 27.99 -20.56 -28.80
C LYS A 349 26.83 -20.01 -27.93
N PRO A 350 26.87 -20.18 -26.59
CA PRO A 350 25.79 -19.71 -25.75
C PRO A 350 25.69 -18.18 -25.82
N ASP A 351 24.50 -17.68 -26.14
CA ASP A 351 24.22 -16.25 -26.14
C ASP A 351 23.97 -15.72 -24.70
N SER A 352 23.89 -14.40 -24.56
CA SER A 352 23.68 -13.78 -23.24
C SER A 352 22.37 -14.20 -22.56
N LEU A 353 21.34 -14.55 -23.34
CA LEU A 353 20.04 -14.95 -22.82
C LEU A 353 20.12 -16.36 -22.23
N ARG A 354 20.67 -17.30 -22.99
CA ARG A 354 20.87 -18.70 -22.59
C ARG A 354 21.65 -18.81 -21.29
N LEU A 355 22.74 -18.04 -21.14
CA LEU A 355 23.52 -18.02 -19.90
C LEU A 355 22.73 -17.45 -18.70
N SER A 356 21.82 -16.51 -18.94
CA SER A 356 21.01 -15.87 -17.90
C SER A 356 19.79 -16.68 -17.47
N VAL A 357 19.39 -17.72 -18.23
CA VAL A 357 18.16 -18.49 -18.00
C VAL A 357 17.99 -18.96 -16.54
N PRO A 358 18.99 -19.59 -15.88
CA PRO A 358 18.82 -20.06 -14.51
C PRO A 358 18.43 -18.93 -13.54
N PHE A 359 19.03 -17.75 -13.72
CA PHE A 359 18.75 -16.56 -12.91
C PHE A 359 17.37 -15.99 -13.22
N ILE A 360 16.97 -15.93 -14.50
CA ILE A 360 15.65 -15.44 -14.92
C ILE A 360 14.53 -16.34 -14.35
N LEU A 361 14.69 -17.66 -14.42
CA LEU A 361 13.69 -18.60 -13.89
C LEU A 361 13.53 -18.47 -12.38
N VAL A 362 14.63 -18.34 -11.62
CA VAL A 362 14.55 -18.08 -10.19
C VAL A 362 13.89 -16.74 -9.90
N ALA A 363 14.34 -15.67 -10.55
CA ALA A 363 13.83 -14.33 -10.34
C ALA A 363 12.36 -14.14 -10.78
N SER A 364 11.81 -15.07 -11.55
CA SER A 364 10.39 -15.09 -11.93
C SER A 364 9.46 -15.69 -10.87
N GLN A 365 9.99 -16.30 -9.80
CA GLN A 365 9.16 -16.78 -8.68
C GLN A 365 8.73 -15.61 -7.79
N TYR A 366 7.53 -15.68 -7.21
CA TYR A 366 6.90 -14.54 -6.51
C TYR A 366 7.80 -13.90 -5.43
N GLN A 367 8.57 -14.71 -4.69
CA GLN A 367 9.45 -14.23 -3.64
C GLN A 367 10.64 -13.39 -4.14
N HIS A 368 11.01 -13.57 -5.40
CA HIS A 368 12.11 -12.86 -6.02
C HIS A 368 11.62 -11.73 -6.92
N SER A 369 10.49 -11.91 -7.59
CA SER A 369 9.88 -10.87 -8.43
C SER A 369 9.32 -9.73 -7.61
N LEU A 370 8.78 -9.99 -6.41
CA LEU A 370 8.36 -8.95 -5.46
C LEU A 370 9.53 -8.03 -5.06
N PHE A 371 10.75 -8.56 -5.05
CA PHE A 371 11.99 -7.84 -4.71
C PHE A 371 12.99 -7.86 -5.87
N GLY A 372 12.55 -7.44 -7.06
CA GLY A 372 13.30 -7.59 -8.32
C GLY A 372 14.64 -6.84 -8.43
N ARG A 373 15.01 -6.00 -7.45
CA ARG A 373 16.29 -5.28 -7.42
C ARG A 373 17.40 -6.18 -6.85
N TRP A 374 18.36 -6.56 -7.67
CA TRP A 374 19.49 -7.43 -7.29
C TRP A 374 20.76 -6.61 -6.99
N PRO A 375 21.79 -7.17 -6.32
CA PRO A 375 23.01 -6.43 -6.02
C PRO A 375 23.74 -6.00 -7.30
N HIS A 376 23.96 -4.71 -7.47
CA HIS A 376 24.71 -4.12 -8.60
C HIS A 376 26.13 -3.66 -8.22
N THR A 377 26.52 -3.79 -6.94
CA THR A 377 27.85 -3.40 -6.46
C THR A 377 28.93 -4.20 -7.20
N GLY A 378 29.88 -3.51 -7.82
CA GLY A 378 30.95 -4.16 -8.59
C GLY A 378 30.55 -4.65 -9.99
N LEU A 379 29.30 -4.47 -10.42
CA LEU A 379 28.84 -4.93 -11.74
C LEU A 379 29.62 -4.29 -12.91
N ARG A 380 29.97 -3.00 -12.78
CA ARG A 380 30.72 -2.26 -13.81
C ARG A 380 32.10 -2.88 -14.10
N SER A 381 32.76 -3.44 -13.08
CA SER A 381 34.06 -4.09 -13.23
C SER A 381 33.96 -5.59 -13.48
N LEU A 382 32.82 -6.23 -13.15
CA LEU A 382 32.68 -7.69 -13.17
C LEU A 382 33.14 -8.34 -14.48
N ARG A 383 32.83 -7.77 -15.65
CA ARG A 383 33.29 -8.34 -16.93
C ARG A 383 34.81 -8.27 -17.09
N ALA A 384 35.42 -7.17 -16.68
CA ALA A 384 36.88 -7.01 -16.71
C ALA A 384 37.53 -7.97 -15.70
N ASP A 385 36.95 -8.07 -14.51
CA ASP A 385 37.39 -8.96 -13.43
C ASP A 385 37.39 -10.43 -13.87
N LEU A 386 36.31 -10.87 -14.52
CA LEU A 386 36.22 -12.24 -15.06
C LEU A 386 37.26 -12.49 -16.14
N LYS A 387 37.53 -11.53 -17.02
CA LYS A 387 38.57 -11.65 -18.05
C LYS A 387 39.97 -11.73 -17.41
N GLU A 388 40.23 -10.93 -16.37
CA GLU A 388 41.50 -10.93 -15.66
C GLU A 388 41.77 -12.25 -14.93
N LEU A 389 40.72 -12.89 -14.42
CA LEU A 389 40.76 -14.21 -13.82
C LEU A 389 40.75 -15.37 -14.86
N GLN A 390 40.62 -15.06 -16.16
CA GLN A 390 40.42 -16.04 -17.24
C GLN A 390 39.16 -16.92 -17.06
N LEU A 391 38.10 -16.31 -16.53
CA LEU A 391 36.79 -16.91 -16.27
C LEU A 391 35.68 -16.30 -17.14
N ASP A 392 36.02 -15.55 -18.18
CA ASP A 392 35.07 -14.95 -19.13
C ASP A 392 34.35 -15.98 -20.03
N SER A 393 34.75 -17.25 -19.94
CA SER A 393 34.05 -18.40 -20.54
C SER A 393 33.20 -19.20 -19.52
N HIS A 394 33.30 -18.89 -18.22
CA HIS A 394 32.58 -19.64 -17.19
C HIS A 394 31.06 -19.36 -17.28
N PRO A 395 30.22 -20.36 -17.58
CA PRO A 395 28.82 -20.13 -17.95
C PRO A 395 28.00 -19.49 -16.82
N THR A 396 28.17 -19.93 -15.57
CA THR A 396 27.44 -19.38 -14.43
C THR A 396 27.82 -17.93 -14.11
N LEU A 397 29.13 -17.60 -14.09
CA LEU A 397 29.61 -16.25 -13.80
C LEU A 397 29.24 -15.25 -14.89
N MET A 398 29.37 -15.64 -16.16
CA MET A 398 28.90 -14.83 -17.28
C MET A 398 27.37 -14.71 -17.30
N GLY A 399 26.65 -15.77 -16.92
CA GLY A 399 25.20 -15.74 -16.72
C GLY A 399 24.77 -14.73 -15.66
N LEU A 400 25.44 -14.71 -14.51
CA LEU A 400 25.22 -13.74 -13.44
C LEU A 400 25.51 -12.31 -13.94
N TYR A 401 26.63 -12.10 -14.63
CA TYR A 401 26.95 -10.80 -15.23
C TYR A 401 25.85 -10.34 -16.20
N HIS A 402 25.43 -11.19 -17.14
CA HIS A 402 24.40 -10.85 -18.10
C HIS A 402 23.04 -10.60 -17.45
N PHE A 403 22.69 -11.37 -16.42
CA PHE A 403 21.47 -11.16 -15.65
C PHE A 403 21.48 -9.82 -14.91
N LEU A 404 22.55 -9.50 -14.19
CA LEU A 404 22.67 -8.25 -13.43
C LEU A 404 22.79 -7.02 -14.36
N ASN A 405 23.53 -7.14 -15.46
CA ASN A 405 23.70 -6.06 -16.44
C ASN A 405 22.43 -5.81 -17.26
N ARG A 406 21.53 -6.80 -17.33
CA ARG A 406 20.21 -6.60 -17.92
C ARG A 406 19.35 -5.63 -17.12
N GLY A 407 19.68 -5.31 -15.86
CA GLY A 407 19.28 -4.14 -15.05
C GLY A 407 17.78 -3.86 -14.84
N SER A 408 16.91 -4.42 -15.68
CA SER A 408 15.52 -4.03 -15.91
C SER A 408 14.77 -5.05 -16.80
N ALA A 409 15.38 -6.16 -17.23
CA ALA A 409 14.81 -7.08 -18.23
C ALA A 409 13.82 -8.13 -17.69
N ILE A 410 13.58 -8.19 -16.38
CA ILE A 410 12.28 -8.66 -15.90
C ILE A 410 11.45 -7.39 -15.92
N SER A 411 10.83 -7.09 -17.05
CA SER A 411 9.97 -5.92 -17.18
C SER A 411 9.01 -5.92 -16.00
N VAL A 412 9.05 -4.87 -15.20
CA VAL A 412 8.04 -4.63 -14.17
C VAL A 412 6.94 -3.83 -14.87
N PRO A 413 5.65 -4.13 -14.63
CA PRO A 413 4.58 -3.28 -15.16
C PRO A 413 4.80 -1.83 -14.72
N ALA A 414 4.71 -0.87 -15.64
CA ALA A 414 4.95 0.54 -15.34
C ALA A 414 4.05 1.06 -14.19
N THR A 415 2.86 0.48 -14.04
CA THR A 415 1.93 0.79 -12.94
C THR A 415 2.44 0.38 -11.55
N LEU A 416 3.35 -0.59 -11.47
CA LEU A 416 3.87 -1.16 -10.22
C LEU A 416 5.32 -0.77 -9.91
N ASP A 417 6.08 -0.28 -10.89
CA ASP A 417 7.53 -0.08 -10.77
C ASP A 417 7.91 0.76 -9.54
N ALA A 418 7.29 1.92 -9.37
CA ALA A 418 7.54 2.79 -8.21
C ALA A 418 7.13 2.16 -6.87
N GLN A 419 6.05 1.36 -6.84
CA GLN A 419 5.58 0.68 -5.62
C GLN A 419 6.51 -0.48 -5.23
N LEU A 420 6.92 -1.31 -6.19
CA LEU A 420 7.84 -2.43 -5.95
C LEU A 420 9.25 -1.94 -5.60
N ALA A 421 9.71 -0.85 -6.22
CA ALA A 421 10.93 -0.14 -5.83
C ALA A 421 10.93 0.25 -4.34
N ALA A 422 9.88 0.96 -3.91
CA ALA A 422 9.73 1.39 -2.52
C ALA A 422 9.56 0.19 -1.57
N LEU A 423 8.82 -0.84 -1.98
CA LEU A 423 8.64 -2.07 -1.21
C LEU A 423 9.98 -2.79 -0.98
N GLY A 424 10.86 -2.86 -1.97
CA GLY A 424 12.19 -3.43 -1.82
C GLY A 424 13.12 -2.60 -0.92
N GLU A 425 13.05 -1.27 -1.00
CA GLU A 425 13.81 -0.40 -0.11
C GLU A 425 13.36 -0.48 1.35
N LEU A 426 12.06 -0.72 1.57
CA LEU A 426 11.45 -0.74 2.89
C LEU A 426 11.51 -2.12 3.57
N LEU A 427 11.19 -3.19 2.83
CA LEU A 427 10.77 -4.49 3.37
C LEU A 427 11.44 -5.70 2.71
N ASP A 428 12.53 -5.55 1.96
CA ASP A 428 13.23 -6.71 1.38
C ASP A 428 13.77 -7.65 2.48
N PRO A 429 13.40 -8.95 2.50
CA PRO A 429 13.95 -9.90 3.44
C PRO A 429 15.48 -10.01 3.39
N ALA A 430 16.09 -9.68 2.26
CA ALA A 430 17.55 -9.62 2.12
C ALA A 430 18.20 -8.66 3.13
N ILE A 431 17.49 -7.61 3.56
CA ILE A 431 17.99 -6.60 4.52
C ILE A 431 17.36 -6.75 5.92
N ALA A 432 16.68 -7.87 6.19
CA ALA A 432 16.14 -8.15 7.52
C ALA A 432 17.25 -8.32 8.58
N ASP A 433 16.88 -8.09 9.84
CA ASP A 433 17.77 -8.24 10.99
C ASP A 433 18.32 -9.67 11.05
N PRO A 434 19.66 -9.88 11.08
CA PRO A 434 20.27 -11.20 11.23
C PRO A 434 19.75 -11.99 12.44
N ASP A 435 19.32 -11.34 13.52
CA ASP A 435 18.86 -12.03 14.72
C ASP A 435 17.40 -12.48 14.65
N MET A 436 16.69 -12.15 13.57
CA MET A 436 15.33 -12.59 13.35
C MET A 436 15.27 -14.11 13.12
N GLU A 437 14.32 -14.76 13.80
CA GLU A 437 13.99 -16.16 13.60
C GLU A 437 13.02 -16.34 12.44
N VAL A 438 13.28 -17.34 11.60
CA VAL A 438 12.47 -17.69 10.43
C VAL A 438 12.12 -19.17 10.44
N ASP A 439 10.92 -19.48 9.98
CA ASP A 439 10.42 -20.84 9.85
C ASP A 439 10.98 -21.46 8.56
N VAL A 440 11.77 -22.53 8.71
CA VAL A 440 12.28 -23.33 7.57
C VAL A 440 11.53 -24.65 7.39
N SER A 441 10.72 -25.01 8.39
CA SER A 441 9.74 -26.10 8.35
C SER A 441 8.68 -25.84 9.41
N SER A 442 7.62 -26.66 9.49
CA SER A 442 6.58 -26.54 10.51
C SER A 442 7.10 -26.61 11.95
N ASN A 443 8.23 -27.29 12.18
CA ASN A 443 8.75 -27.57 13.52
C ASN A 443 10.15 -26.99 13.77
N THR A 444 10.73 -26.28 12.80
CA THR A 444 12.12 -25.80 12.91
C THR A 444 12.23 -24.34 12.54
N LYS A 445 12.81 -23.58 13.46
CA LYS A 445 13.23 -22.19 13.28
C LYS A 445 14.74 -22.09 13.26
N ILE A 446 15.24 -21.14 12.48
CA ILE A 446 16.66 -20.77 12.46
C ILE A 446 16.78 -19.25 12.50
N ARG A 447 17.93 -18.72 12.90
CA ARG A 447 18.22 -17.29 12.80
C ARG A 447 18.82 -16.95 11.43
N LEU A 448 18.47 -15.80 10.88
CA LEU A 448 19.02 -15.34 9.60
C LEU A 448 20.56 -15.21 9.65
N ARG A 449 21.14 -14.89 10.80
CA ARG A 449 22.59 -14.82 11.05
C ARG A 449 23.30 -16.13 10.72
N GLU A 450 22.66 -17.27 10.92
CA GLU A 450 23.24 -18.58 10.59
C GLU A 450 23.35 -18.76 9.07
N ILE A 451 22.40 -18.24 8.31
CA ILE A 451 22.47 -18.19 6.84
C ILE A 451 23.63 -17.28 6.44
N ASP A 452 23.67 -16.06 6.97
CA ASP A 452 24.70 -15.07 6.63
C ASP A 452 26.11 -15.60 6.90
N THR A 453 26.32 -16.17 8.08
CA THR A 453 27.61 -16.71 8.50
C THR A 453 28.09 -17.81 7.56
N ARG A 454 27.22 -18.75 7.18
CA ARG A 454 27.61 -19.88 6.33
C ARG A 454 27.82 -19.47 4.88
N PHE A 455 26.93 -18.64 4.32
CA PHE A 455 27.10 -18.12 2.96
C PHE A 455 28.30 -17.17 2.85
N SER A 456 28.70 -16.51 3.94
CA SER A 456 29.94 -15.71 3.96
C SER A 456 31.20 -16.58 3.86
N GLN A 457 31.17 -17.80 4.42
CA GLN A 457 32.27 -18.77 4.34
C GLN A 457 32.37 -19.42 2.97
N SER A 458 31.27 -19.95 2.45
CA SER A 458 31.13 -20.43 1.07
C SER A 458 29.67 -20.64 0.68
N VAL A 459 29.36 -20.61 -0.62
CA VAL A 459 28.04 -20.99 -1.13
C VAL A 459 27.76 -22.47 -0.83
N GLY A 460 28.79 -23.32 -0.89
CA GLY A 460 28.69 -24.77 -0.64
C GLY A 460 28.23 -25.10 0.77
N GLU A 461 28.82 -24.46 1.78
CA GLU A 461 28.42 -24.65 3.17
C GLU A 461 27.00 -24.12 3.43
N GLY A 462 26.71 -22.91 2.96
CA GLY A 462 25.38 -22.31 3.09
C GLY A 462 24.29 -23.18 2.44
N PHE A 463 24.53 -23.67 1.23
CA PHE A 463 23.59 -24.55 0.54
C PHE A 463 23.40 -25.89 1.27
N SER A 464 24.49 -26.52 1.72
CA SER A 464 24.44 -27.78 2.48
C SER A 464 23.63 -27.63 3.76
N TYR A 465 23.77 -26.49 4.44
CA TYR A 465 23.01 -26.19 5.65
C TYR A 465 21.51 -26.05 5.40
N ILE A 466 21.11 -25.31 4.37
CA ILE A 466 19.68 -25.04 4.09
C ILE A 466 18.98 -26.21 3.41
N ARG A 467 19.70 -26.96 2.57
CA ARG A 467 19.14 -28.08 1.78
C ARG A 467 18.46 -29.14 2.65
N LYS A 468 18.94 -29.37 3.87
CA LYS A 468 18.37 -30.36 4.80
C LYS A 468 16.92 -30.06 5.20
N TYR A 469 16.49 -28.80 5.14
CA TYR A 469 15.14 -28.37 5.50
C TYR A 469 14.13 -28.47 4.37
N ARG A 470 14.56 -28.73 3.12
CA ARG A 470 13.70 -28.81 1.93
C ARG A 470 12.84 -27.57 1.69
N CYS A 471 13.31 -26.40 2.13
CA CYS A 471 12.60 -25.13 2.01
C CYS A 471 12.94 -24.37 0.71
N LEU A 472 13.68 -24.95 -0.23
CA LEU A 472 14.02 -24.32 -1.52
C LEU A 472 13.25 -24.99 -2.65
N THR A 473 12.86 -24.21 -3.65
CA THR A 473 12.28 -24.78 -4.88
C THR A 473 13.34 -25.46 -5.73
N VAL A 474 12.93 -26.32 -6.67
CA VAL A 474 13.87 -27.02 -7.56
C VAL A 474 14.75 -26.05 -8.35
N LEU A 475 14.19 -24.91 -8.78
CA LEU A 475 14.92 -23.86 -9.49
C LEU A 475 15.98 -23.19 -8.60
N GLU A 476 15.64 -22.88 -7.35
CA GLU A 476 16.55 -22.28 -6.38
C GLU A 476 17.71 -23.23 -6.04
N ALA A 477 17.40 -24.50 -5.79
CA ALA A 477 18.40 -25.53 -5.48
C ALA A 477 19.36 -25.78 -6.66
N ASP A 478 18.86 -25.77 -7.89
CA ASP A 478 19.68 -25.95 -9.09
C ASP A 478 20.59 -24.74 -9.36
N LEU A 479 20.09 -23.52 -9.14
CA LEU A 479 20.92 -22.32 -9.26
C LEU A 479 22.00 -22.30 -8.17
N LEU A 480 21.67 -22.63 -6.92
CA LEU A 480 22.67 -22.73 -5.85
C LEU A 480 23.76 -23.72 -6.21
N ARG A 481 23.43 -24.91 -6.72
CA ARG A 481 24.44 -25.90 -7.13
C ARG A 481 25.44 -25.33 -8.14
N ARG A 482 24.96 -24.61 -9.15
CA ARG A 482 25.82 -23.92 -10.14
C ARG A 482 26.68 -22.82 -9.52
N LEU A 483 26.15 -22.12 -8.50
CA LEU A 483 26.88 -21.09 -7.77
C LEU A 483 27.93 -21.68 -6.82
N VAL A 484 27.70 -22.89 -6.28
CA VAL A 484 28.72 -23.64 -5.52
C VAL A 484 29.92 -23.94 -6.41
N GLU A 485 29.70 -24.51 -7.60
CA GLU A 485 30.78 -24.80 -8.56
C GLU A 485 31.57 -23.53 -8.95
N ALA A 486 30.87 -22.40 -9.10
CA ALA A 486 31.50 -21.11 -9.40
C ALA A 486 32.33 -20.57 -8.22
N ASP A 487 31.83 -20.67 -6.99
CA ASP A 487 32.54 -20.26 -5.76
C ASP A 487 33.76 -21.14 -5.47
N GLU A 488 33.65 -22.45 -5.70
CA GLU A 488 34.78 -23.40 -5.64
C GLU A 488 35.86 -23.04 -6.65
N LYS A 489 35.47 -22.72 -7.90
CA LYS A 489 36.43 -22.30 -8.93
C LYS A 489 37.13 -20.99 -8.58
N LEU A 490 36.42 -20.03 -7.97
CA LEU A 490 37.02 -18.79 -7.49
C LEU A 490 37.96 -18.99 -6.29
N SER A 491 37.86 -20.12 -5.60
CA SER A 491 38.72 -20.52 -4.48
C SER A 491 39.94 -21.35 -4.93
N ASP A 492 40.04 -21.69 -6.21
CA ASP A 492 41.14 -22.47 -6.78
C ASP A 492 42.47 -21.72 -6.59
N PRO A 493 43.50 -22.36 -5.98
CA PRO A 493 44.82 -21.73 -5.76
C PRO A 493 45.41 -21.09 -7.01
N ASP A 494 45.18 -21.66 -8.19
CA ASP A 494 45.72 -21.15 -9.45
C ASP A 494 45.06 -19.85 -9.89
N ILE A 495 43.79 -19.64 -9.53
CA ILE A 495 43.05 -18.41 -9.78
C ILE A 495 43.38 -17.37 -8.72
N VAL A 496 43.35 -17.76 -7.45
CA VAL A 496 43.61 -16.86 -6.31
C VAL A 496 45.02 -16.29 -6.36
N LYS A 497 46.05 -17.13 -6.62
CA LYS A 497 47.45 -16.66 -6.68
C LYS A 497 47.69 -15.62 -7.78
N ARG A 498 46.95 -15.67 -8.88
CA ARG A 498 47.10 -14.71 -9.98
C ARG A 498 46.64 -13.33 -9.55
N ARG A 499 45.42 -13.22 -9.03
CA ARG A 499 44.79 -11.94 -8.65
C ARG A 499 43.89 -12.10 -7.40
N PRO A 500 44.47 -12.10 -6.19
CA PRO A 500 43.74 -12.37 -4.96
C PRO A 500 42.56 -11.42 -4.71
N MET A 501 42.78 -10.12 -4.90
CA MET A 501 41.76 -9.08 -4.66
C MET A 501 40.59 -9.18 -5.65
N VAL A 502 40.86 -9.53 -6.91
CA VAL A 502 39.84 -9.66 -7.95
C VAL A 502 39.02 -10.92 -7.71
N ALA A 503 39.67 -12.04 -7.40
CA ALA A 503 39.01 -13.29 -7.03
C ALA A 503 38.09 -13.09 -5.82
N SER A 504 38.59 -12.46 -4.74
CA SER A 504 37.82 -12.15 -3.54
C SER A 504 36.61 -11.26 -3.82
N ARG A 505 36.75 -10.24 -4.68
CA ARG A 505 35.64 -9.35 -5.08
C ARG A 505 34.54 -10.10 -5.83
N VAL A 506 34.89 -10.90 -6.85
CA VAL A 506 33.91 -11.68 -7.63
C VAL A 506 33.24 -12.73 -6.74
N GLN A 507 34.03 -13.39 -5.89
CA GLN A 507 33.53 -14.36 -4.91
C GLN A 507 32.54 -13.74 -3.92
N SER A 508 32.85 -12.56 -3.39
CA SER A 508 31.97 -11.82 -2.49
C SER A 508 30.62 -11.49 -3.16
N LEU A 509 30.64 -11.11 -4.45
CA LEU A 509 29.42 -10.87 -5.22
C LEU A 509 28.58 -12.15 -5.39
N VAL A 510 29.22 -13.28 -5.71
CA VAL A 510 28.54 -14.58 -5.85
C VAL A 510 27.88 -15.01 -4.53
N ARG A 511 28.60 -14.84 -3.41
CA ARG A 511 28.11 -15.16 -2.06
C ARG A 511 26.98 -14.23 -1.61
N ASP A 512 27.09 -12.93 -1.84
CA ASP A 512 26.03 -11.95 -1.56
C ASP A 512 24.78 -12.27 -2.37
N PHE A 513 24.91 -12.54 -3.68
CA PHE A 513 23.79 -12.94 -4.53
C PHE A 513 23.09 -14.21 -4.01
N ALA A 514 23.86 -15.26 -3.70
CA ALA A 514 23.34 -16.53 -3.19
C ALA A 514 22.64 -16.36 -1.83
N CYS A 515 23.25 -15.61 -0.91
CA CYS A 515 22.69 -15.32 0.41
C CYS A 515 21.36 -14.56 0.31
N ARG A 516 21.32 -13.49 -0.50
CA ARG A 516 20.10 -12.69 -0.72
C ARG A 516 18.96 -13.52 -1.29
N MET A 517 19.25 -14.39 -2.25
CA MET A 517 18.27 -15.31 -2.82
C MET A 517 17.68 -16.22 -1.73
N VAL A 518 18.52 -16.82 -0.89
CA VAL A 518 18.04 -17.71 0.19
C VAL A 518 17.26 -16.93 1.25
N ARG A 519 17.74 -15.74 1.64
CA ARG A 519 17.04 -14.83 2.57
C ARG A 519 15.66 -14.44 2.06
N ARG A 520 15.51 -14.08 0.77
CA ARG A 520 14.20 -13.77 0.17
C ARG A 520 13.27 -14.97 0.18
N SER A 521 13.78 -16.15 -0.19
CA SER A 521 12.99 -17.38 -0.25
C SER A 521 12.39 -17.76 1.10
N ILE A 522 13.21 -17.77 2.15
CA ILE A 522 12.76 -18.15 3.50
C ILE A 522 12.06 -16.98 4.20
N GLY A 523 12.60 -15.78 4.06
CA GLY A 523 12.15 -14.60 4.79
C GLY A 523 10.76 -14.15 4.36
N LEU A 524 10.45 -14.09 3.05
CA LEU A 524 9.10 -13.71 2.63
C LEU A 524 8.04 -14.72 3.10
N ARG A 525 8.39 -16.01 3.16
CA ARG A 525 7.51 -17.08 3.64
C ARG A 525 7.23 -17.03 5.13
N SER A 526 8.05 -16.32 5.89
CA SER A 526 7.89 -16.07 7.33
C SER A 526 7.51 -14.61 7.64
N ALA A 527 7.29 -13.78 6.62
CA ALA A 527 7.19 -12.32 6.75
C ALA A 527 8.36 -11.69 7.56
N ALA A 528 9.57 -12.22 7.37
CA ALA A 528 10.79 -11.72 7.99
C ALA A 528 11.39 -10.60 7.12
N VAL A 529 11.08 -9.37 7.50
CA VAL A 529 11.50 -8.14 6.81
C VAL A 529 12.17 -7.21 7.81
N ARG A 530 12.82 -6.15 7.32
CA ARG A 530 13.36 -5.11 8.20
C ARG A 530 12.25 -4.51 9.07
N ASP A 531 12.54 -4.34 10.36
CA ASP A 531 11.62 -3.77 11.35
C ASP A 531 10.28 -4.55 11.55
N ALA A 532 10.22 -5.84 11.19
CA ALA A 532 8.98 -6.63 11.25
C ALA A 532 8.28 -6.59 12.63
N GLU A 533 9.04 -6.58 13.72
CA GLU A 533 8.49 -6.44 15.08
C GLU A 533 7.82 -5.09 15.31
N ILE A 534 8.47 -4.00 14.90
CA ILE A 534 7.96 -2.63 15.05
C ILE A 534 6.69 -2.46 14.21
N LEU A 535 6.69 -2.99 12.98
CA LEU A 535 5.51 -2.99 12.11
C LEU A 535 4.34 -3.75 12.72
N ARG A 536 4.60 -4.92 13.31
CA ARG A 536 3.61 -5.73 14.01
C ARG A 536 3.02 -4.99 15.22
N GLU A 537 3.87 -4.34 16.02
CA GLU A 537 3.41 -3.51 17.13
C GLU A 537 2.58 -2.32 16.65
N PHE A 538 3.03 -1.63 15.59
CA PHE A 538 2.32 -0.49 15.02
C PHE A 538 0.94 -0.89 14.48
N GLU A 539 0.85 -2.01 13.77
CA GLU A 539 -0.41 -2.55 13.30
C GLU A 539 -1.37 -2.88 14.45
N ARG A 540 -0.88 -3.44 15.56
CA ARG A 540 -1.67 -3.67 16.78
C ARG A 540 -2.16 -2.37 17.41
N VAL A 541 -1.32 -1.33 17.44
CA VAL A 541 -1.72 0.02 17.90
C VAL A 541 -2.89 0.53 17.05
N LEU A 542 -2.80 0.42 15.72
CA LEU A 542 -3.89 0.80 14.83
C LEU A 542 -5.15 -0.05 15.09
N GLY A 543 -4.97 -1.36 15.32
CA GLY A 543 -6.02 -2.30 15.70
C GLY A 543 -6.65 -2.10 17.08
N GLY A 544 -6.17 -1.14 17.88
CA GLY A 544 -6.78 -0.77 19.16
C GLY A 544 -6.12 -1.36 20.40
N ASP A 545 -4.87 -1.83 20.32
CA ASP A 545 -4.11 -2.24 21.49
C ASP A 545 -3.84 -1.04 22.44
N PRO A 546 -4.50 -0.97 23.62
CA PRO A 546 -4.44 0.21 24.47
C PRO A 546 -3.07 0.35 25.16
N GLN A 547 -2.41 -0.76 25.47
CA GLN A 547 -1.13 -0.75 26.16
C GLN A 547 -0.03 -0.22 25.24
N LEU A 548 0.04 -0.74 24.00
CA LEU A 548 1.03 -0.27 23.03
C LEU A 548 0.80 1.19 22.64
N LEU A 549 -0.46 1.63 22.56
CA LEU A 549 -0.82 3.02 22.30
C LEU A 549 -0.39 3.94 23.45
N HIS A 550 -0.67 3.56 24.70
CA HIS A 550 -0.22 4.31 25.88
C HIS A 550 1.30 4.42 25.95
N ASP A 551 2.01 3.33 25.65
CA ASP A 551 3.46 3.33 25.60
C ASP A 551 3.99 4.27 24.51
N ALA A 552 3.36 4.31 23.33
CA ALA A 552 3.72 5.23 22.26
C ALA A 552 3.47 6.69 22.68
N VAL A 553 2.32 6.98 23.29
CA VAL A 553 1.96 8.31 23.82
C VAL A 553 3.04 8.82 24.78
N LYS A 554 3.42 8.01 25.78
CA LYS A 554 4.47 8.38 26.74
C LYS A 554 5.82 8.65 26.08
N GLN A 555 6.16 7.91 25.03
CA GLN A 555 7.43 8.11 24.33
C GLN A 555 7.43 9.39 23.50
N VAL A 556 6.33 9.68 22.81
CA VAL A 556 6.18 10.93 22.06
C VAL A 556 6.16 12.13 23.02
N GLU A 557 5.55 11.99 24.19
CA GLU A 557 5.62 13.00 25.26
C GLU A 557 7.07 13.27 25.69
N GLY A 558 7.88 12.22 25.86
CA GLY A 558 9.31 12.36 26.19
C GLY A 558 10.16 12.98 25.07
N LEU A 559 9.70 12.96 23.81
CA LEU A 559 10.37 13.64 22.70
C LEU A 559 10.08 15.14 22.65
N LEU A 560 8.88 15.55 23.07
CA LEU A 560 8.46 16.94 23.02
C LEU A 560 9.00 17.76 24.19
N ASN A 561 9.27 17.11 25.33
CA ASN A 561 9.70 17.73 26.57
C ASN A 561 11.17 17.43 26.87
N GLU A 562 11.86 18.38 27.49
CA GLU A 562 13.21 18.18 28.03
C GLU A 562 13.11 17.96 29.55
N LYS A 563 13.44 16.74 30.00
CA LYS A 563 13.19 16.30 31.39
C LYS A 563 11.70 16.43 31.74
N ASP A 564 11.35 17.33 32.67
CA ASP A 564 9.98 17.59 33.12
C ASP A 564 9.48 18.99 32.72
N ARG A 565 10.14 19.64 31.77
CA ARG A 565 9.75 20.95 31.24
C ARG A 565 9.63 20.91 29.73
N PHE A 566 8.80 21.78 29.19
CA PHE A 566 8.77 22.05 27.76
C PHE A 566 9.66 23.25 27.46
N VAL A 567 10.69 23.04 26.65
CA VAL A 567 11.72 24.04 26.35
C VAL A 567 11.75 24.30 24.86
N VAL A 568 11.70 25.58 24.48
CA VAL A 568 11.65 26.00 23.08
C VAL A 568 12.33 27.34 22.88
N THR A 569 13.04 27.49 21.76
CA THR A 569 13.63 28.79 21.38
C THR A 569 12.62 29.63 20.63
N LEU A 570 12.16 30.73 21.23
CA LEU A 570 11.17 31.63 20.64
C LEU A 570 11.68 32.30 19.35
N ASN A 571 12.98 32.45 19.15
CA ASN A 571 13.50 33.00 17.88
C ASN A 571 13.05 32.18 16.66
N THR A 572 12.91 30.86 16.82
CA THR A 572 12.45 29.98 15.73
C THR A 572 10.97 30.16 15.38
N THR A 573 10.16 30.76 16.26
CA THR A 573 8.76 31.09 15.95
C THR A 573 8.64 32.28 15.01
N PHE A 574 9.69 33.10 14.86
CA PHE A 574 9.75 34.24 13.93
C PHE A 574 10.40 33.90 12.59
N GLY A 575 10.76 32.63 12.36
CA GLY A 575 11.45 32.21 11.13
C GLY A 575 12.92 32.63 11.06
N GLU A 576 13.49 33.14 12.15
CA GLU A 576 14.90 33.49 12.22
C GLU A 576 15.77 32.23 12.38
N PRO A 577 16.93 32.15 11.70
CA PRO A 577 17.91 31.11 12.01
C PRO A 577 18.35 31.23 13.47
N LEU A 578 18.58 30.09 14.13
CA LEU A 578 18.92 30.03 15.55
C LEU A 578 20.08 30.99 15.88
N PRO A 579 19.85 32.07 16.65
CA PRO A 579 20.90 33.02 16.94
C PRO A 579 21.96 32.40 17.86
N PRO A 580 23.15 33.04 18.01
CA PRO A 580 24.14 32.64 19.01
C PRO A 580 23.50 32.56 20.40
N MET A 581 24.00 31.66 21.26
CA MET A 581 23.39 31.38 22.57
C MET A 581 23.15 32.66 23.39
N GLN A 582 24.01 33.68 23.29
CA GLN A 582 23.84 34.95 24.01
C GLN A 582 22.59 35.77 23.62
N ARG A 583 21.93 35.44 22.51
CA ARG A 583 20.77 36.17 21.97
C ARG A 583 19.52 35.30 21.85
N ARG A 584 19.55 34.07 22.37
CA ARG A 584 18.39 33.16 22.33
C ARG A 584 17.39 33.55 23.40
N ALA A 585 16.13 33.74 23.00
CA ALA A 585 15.00 33.78 23.92
C ALA A 585 14.46 32.35 24.06
N ILE A 586 14.56 31.78 25.25
CA ILE A 586 14.13 30.41 25.55
C ILE A 586 12.90 30.49 26.44
N LEU A 587 11.78 29.94 25.98
CA LEU A 587 10.59 29.72 26.79
C LEU A 587 10.68 28.36 27.44
N THR A 588 10.52 28.32 28.76
CA THR A 588 10.41 27.12 29.57
C THR A 588 9.02 27.11 30.22
N THR A 589 8.22 26.09 29.94
CA THR A 589 6.88 25.94 30.53
C THR A 589 6.73 24.56 31.17
N PRO A 590 5.64 24.32 31.93
CA PRO A 590 5.33 22.98 32.40
C PRO A 590 5.23 21.98 31.26
N ARG A 591 5.44 20.71 31.62
CA ARG A 591 5.44 19.57 30.71
C ARG A 591 4.15 19.52 29.87
N GLN A 592 4.31 19.56 28.55
CA GLN A 592 3.20 19.40 27.62
C GLN A 592 2.81 17.93 27.54
N LYS A 593 1.61 17.61 28.05
CA LYS A 593 1.08 16.24 28.07
C LYS A 593 0.65 15.80 26.68
N VAL A 594 0.85 14.52 26.40
CA VAL A 594 0.35 13.87 25.18
C VAL A 594 -0.75 12.90 25.56
N LYS A 595 -1.85 12.89 24.81
CA LYS A 595 -2.98 11.99 24.99
C LYS A 595 -3.30 11.31 23.66
N ALA A 596 -3.72 10.05 23.72
CA ALA A 596 -4.33 9.42 22.55
C ALA A 596 -5.70 10.06 22.30
N ARG A 597 -6.02 10.30 21.03
CA ARG A 597 -7.36 10.71 20.63
C ARG A 597 -8.21 9.48 20.36
N ASP A 598 -9.46 9.53 20.78
CA ASP A 598 -10.43 8.48 20.48
C ASP A 598 -10.72 8.42 18.97
N ILE A 599 -10.95 7.21 18.48
CA ILE A 599 -11.35 7.01 17.09
C ILE A 599 -12.86 7.21 17.01
N PRO A 600 -13.38 8.08 16.13
CA PRO A 600 -14.81 8.17 15.86
C PRO A 600 -15.35 6.80 15.40
N ASN A 601 -16.43 6.34 16.02
CA ASN A 601 -17.02 5.03 15.71
C ASN A 601 -17.78 5.05 14.37
N GLY A 602 -17.72 3.92 13.65
CA GLY A 602 -18.81 3.43 12.81
C GLY A 602 -19.08 4.09 11.47
N ASP A 603 -18.81 5.37 11.26
CA ASP A 603 -19.37 6.11 10.12
C ASP A 603 -18.41 6.34 8.96
N ARG A 604 -17.22 5.73 9.01
CA ARG A 604 -16.15 5.91 8.01
C ARG A 604 -15.23 4.69 7.87
N PRO A 605 -14.46 4.57 6.77
CA PRO A 605 -13.41 3.58 6.65
C PRO A 605 -12.36 3.70 7.77
N HIS A 606 -11.82 2.57 8.23
CA HIS A 606 -10.75 2.56 9.23
C HIS A 606 -9.49 3.27 8.70
N SER A 607 -9.08 4.34 9.39
CA SER A 607 -7.83 5.05 9.11
C SER A 607 -6.61 4.18 9.40
N ALA A 608 -5.55 4.30 8.57
CA ALA A 608 -4.23 3.73 8.90
C ALA A 608 -3.37 4.67 9.76
N ILE A 609 -3.92 5.78 10.21
CA ILE A 609 -3.21 6.75 11.04
C ILE A 609 -4.08 7.06 12.25
N ARG A 610 -3.49 6.97 13.44
CA ARG A 610 -4.04 7.52 14.68
C ARG A 610 -3.44 8.89 14.93
N PHE A 611 -4.17 9.72 15.67
CA PHE A 611 -3.71 11.04 16.06
C PHE A 611 -3.54 11.12 17.58
N LEU A 612 -2.52 11.86 18.00
CA LEU A 612 -2.28 12.21 19.40
C LEU A 612 -2.55 13.70 19.59
N THR A 613 -3.07 14.05 20.75
CA THR A 613 -3.27 15.44 21.18
C THR A 613 -2.15 15.84 22.13
N VAL A 614 -1.61 17.04 21.97
CA VAL A 614 -0.50 17.60 22.74
C VAL A 614 -0.92 18.92 23.37
N GLY A 615 -0.64 19.10 24.66
CA GLY A 615 -0.97 20.31 25.41
C GLY A 615 -2.36 20.28 26.04
N SER A 616 -2.83 21.44 26.49
CA SER A 616 -4.11 21.63 27.20
C SER A 616 -4.84 22.91 26.75
N GLY A 617 -6.14 22.98 27.00
CA GLY A 617 -6.96 24.16 26.71
C GLY A 617 -7.19 24.43 25.22
N ALA A 618 -7.36 25.71 24.86
CA ALA A 618 -7.53 26.15 23.47
C ALA A 618 -6.24 26.00 22.62
N GLY A 619 -5.09 25.75 23.26
CA GLY A 619 -3.78 25.57 22.65
C GLY A 619 -3.43 24.11 22.28
N THR A 620 -4.38 23.18 22.29
CA THR A 620 -4.07 21.78 21.97
C THR A 620 -3.63 21.64 20.52
N GLN A 621 -2.45 21.05 20.31
CA GLN A 621 -1.98 20.64 19.00
C GLN A 621 -2.26 19.17 18.78
N SER A 622 -2.29 18.76 17.53
CA SER A 622 -2.49 17.36 17.19
C SER A 622 -1.46 16.87 16.20
N ILE A 623 -0.97 15.66 16.43
CA ILE A 623 0.13 15.06 15.68
C ILE A 623 -0.26 13.67 15.16
N PRO A 624 0.00 13.36 13.88
CA PRO A 624 -0.23 12.02 13.36
C PRO A 624 0.81 11.05 13.93
N LEU A 625 0.34 9.94 14.49
CA LEU A 625 1.18 8.80 14.84
C LEU A 625 1.48 7.98 13.58
N THR A 626 2.42 8.49 12.77
CA THR A 626 2.92 7.79 11.59
C THR A 626 3.83 6.63 11.96
N TYR A 627 4.05 5.69 11.02
CA TYR A 627 5.00 4.60 11.23
C TYR A 627 6.41 5.11 11.53
N GLU A 628 6.89 6.14 10.82
CA GLU A 628 8.22 6.75 11.06
C GLU A 628 8.34 7.35 12.47
N LEU A 629 7.31 8.02 12.98
CA LEU A 629 7.30 8.51 14.36
C LEU A 629 7.33 7.35 15.35
N PHE A 630 6.47 6.35 15.15
CA PHE A 630 6.38 5.17 16.02
C PHE A 630 7.70 4.38 16.03
N LYS A 631 8.30 4.15 14.87
CA LYS A 631 9.62 3.52 14.74
C LYS A 631 10.70 4.33 15.44
N SER A 632 10.70 5.65 15.27
CA SER A 632 11.68 6.54 15.89
C SER A 632 11.66 6.43 17.41
N VAL A 633 10.48 6.48 18.03
CA VAL A 633 10.36 6.35 19.49
C VAL A 633 10.80 4.98 20.02
N ARG A 634 10.53 3.90 19.28
CA ARG A 634 10.99 2.55 19.63
C ARG A 634 12.51 2.43 19.51
N ASN A 635 13.11 3.02 18.47
CA ASN A 635 14.56 2.99 18.27
C ASN A 635 15.32 3.80 19.31
N LEU A 636 14.77 4.93 19.79
CA LEU A 636 15.37 5.69 20.90
C LEU A 636 15.46 4.84 22.17
N ARG A 637 14.42 4.06 22.48
CA ARG A 637 14.48 3.09 23.60
C ARG A 637 15.52 2.00 23.41
N ARG A 638 15.81 1.65 22.15
CA ARG A 638 16.86 0.70 21.76
C ARG A 638 18.26 1.35 21.70
N GLY A 639 18.42 2.61 22.14
CA GLY A 639 19.72 3.29 22.24
C GLY A 639 20.07 4.21 21.07
N MET A 640 19.13 4.47 20.14
CA MET A 640 19.33 5.51 19.11
C MET A 640 19.44 6.89 19.75
N THR A 641 20.29 7.77 19.21
CA THR A 641 20.38 9.16 19.66
C THR A 641 19.29 10.02 19.00
N THR A 642 18.86 11.09 19.67
CA THR A 642 17.86 12.04 19.14
C THR A 642 18.34 12.75 17.88
N SER A 643 19.65 12.91 17.71
CA SER A 643 20.27 13.46 16.49
C SER A 643 20.11 12.57 15.25
N SER A 644 19.77 11.28 15.43
CA SER A 644 19.54 10.33 14.34
C SER A 644 18.08 10.26 13.90
N LEU A 645 17.21 11.12 14.43
CA LEU A 645 15.81 11.15 14.04
C LEU A 645 15.66 11.46 12.53
N PRO A 646 14.71 10.79 11.83
CA PRO A 646 14.41 11.11 10.45
C PRO A 646 13.95 12.56 10.27
N ARG A 647 14.38 13.21 9.17
CA ARG A 647 14.00 14.60 8.87
C ARG A 647 12.49 14.87 8.96
N PRO A 648 11.58 13.99 8.46
CA PRO A 648 10.14 14.21 8.59
C PRO A 648 9.67 14.23 10.04
N VAL A 649 10.27 13.41 10.91
CA VAL A 649 9.94 13.36 12.35
C VAL A 649 10.43 14.63 13.04
N VAL A 650 11.67 15.05 12.78
CA VAL A 650 12.22 16.31 13.32
C VAL A 650 11.36 17.50 12.90
N ALA A 651 11.05 17.64 11.60
CA ALA A 651 10.22 18.72 11.08
C ALA A 651 8.83 18.77 11.73
N MET A 652 8.20 17.61 11.93
CA MET A 652 6.91 17.52 12.63
C MET A 652 7.01 17.94 14.10
N LEU A 653 8.03 17.49 14.83
CA LEU A 653 8.24 17.86 16.23
C LEU A 653 8.53 19.37 16.36
N ASP A 654 9.38 19.93 15.51
CA ASP A 654 9.71 21.36 15.50
C ASP A 654 8.49 22.21 15.15
N THR A 655 7.70 21.79 14.15
CA THR A 655 6.43 22.45 13.82
C THR A 655 5.46 22.42 14.99
N THR A 656 5.38 21.28 15.69
CA THR A 656 4.52 21.12 16.87
C THR A 656 4.99 22.03 18.00
N ARG A 657 6.30 22.07 18.29
CA ARG A 657 6.88 22.96 19.30
C ARG A 657 6.66 24.44 18.98
N ALA A 658 6.86 24.83 17.73
CA ALA A 658 6.64 26.21 17.27
C ALA A 658 5.18 26.63 17.42
N ARG A 659 4.23 25.74 17.08
CA ARG A 659 2.79 26.04 17.25
C ARG A 659 2.37 26.12 18.72
N LEU A 660 2.81 25.16 19.55
CA LEU A 660 2.55 25.18 20.99
C LEU A 660 3.11 26.44 21.64
N SER A 661 4.38 26.75 21.39
CA SER A 661 5.03 27.94 21.95
C SER A 661 4.35 29.24 21.51
N GLY A 662 4.01 29.36 20.23
CA GLY A 662 3.27 30.51 19.71
C GLY A 662 1.87 30.67 20.29
N GLN A 663 1.23 29.60 20.76
CA GLN A 663 -0.05 29.66 21.49
C GLN A 663 0.16 30.01 22.97
N ILE A 664 1.12 29.35 23.63
CA ILE A 664 1.44 29.60 25.05
C ILE A 664 1.77 31.08 25.28
N VAL A 665 2.59 31.70 24.43
CA VAL A 665 2.94 33.13 24.61
C VAL A 665 1.79 34.10 24.34
N ARG A 666 0.68 33.64 23.75
CA ARG A 666 -0.52 34.44 23.45
C ARG A 666 -1.66 34.18 24.44
N ASP A 667 -1.56 33.11 25.23
CA ASP A 667 -2.54 32.72 26.23
C ASP A 667 -2.02 33.16 27.60
N GLU A 668 -2.76 34.07 28.24
CA GLU A 668 -2.31 34.70 29.48
C GLU A 668 -2.19 33.68 30.62
N GLU A 669 -3.13 32.73 30.70
CA GLU A 669 -3.14 31.69 31.73
C GLU A 669 -1.99 30.72 31.57
N LEU A 670 -1.72 30.29 30.32
CA LEU A 670 -0.60 29.37 30.04
C LEU A 670 0.77 30.02 30.22
N LEU A 671 0.86 31.34 30.03
CA LEU A 671 2.12 32.10 30.15
C LEU A 671 2.48 32.41 31.61
N GLU A 672 1.52 32.49 32.53
CA GLU A 672 1.78 32.70 33.97
C GLU A 672 2.67 31.59 34.56
N GLU A 673 2.55 30.35 34.08
CA GLU A 673 3.40 29.23 34.50
C GLU A 673 4.73 29.15 33.73
N GLY A 674 4.97 30.07 32.80
CA GLY A 674 6.11 30.11 31.89
C GLY A 674 7.25 31.03 32.34
N GLU A 675 8.47 30.61 32.03
CA GLU A 675 9.71 31.34 32.28
C GLU A 675 10.39 31.64 30.94
N ILE A 676 10.76 32.91 30.70
CA ILE A 676 11.48 33.32 29.49
C ILE A 676 12.90 33.74 29.88
N ARG A 677 13.90 33.04 29.35
CA ARG A 677 15.32 33.36 29.54
C ARG A 677 15.88 33.99 28.27
N ILE A 678 16.63 35.09 28.41
CA ILE A 678 17.29 35.75 27.28
C ILE A 678 18.81 35.61 27.40
N GLY A 679 19.41 34.86 26.49
CA GLY A 679 20.85 34.69 26.41
C GLY A 679 21.43 33.75 27.45
N LEU A 680 22.63 34.10 27.93
CA LEU A 680 23.36 33.38 28.99
C LEU A 680 23.22 34.07 30.36
N ARG A 681 22.28 35.02 30.49
CA ARG A 681 22.07 35.75 31.75
C ARG A 681 21.19 34.92 32.68
N ASP A 682 21.40 35.11 33.99
CA ASP A 682 20.59 34.49 35.06
C ASP A 682 19.24 35.22 35.27
N ASP A 683 18.98 36.24 34.45
CA ASP A 683 17.72 36.97 34.36
C ASP A 683 16.63 36.05 33.75
N VAL A 684 15.62 35.71 34.55
CA VAL A 684 14.42 34.99 34.12
C VAL A 684 13.23 35.93 34.13
N ILE A 685 12.59 36.11 32.97
CA ILE A 685 11.38 36.90 32.84
C ILE A 685 10.19 35.99 33.12
N VAL A 686 9.37 36.35 34.10
CA VAL A 686 8.11 35.65 34.44
C VAL A 686 6.94 36.61 34.32
N ARG A 687 5.73 36.08 34.10
CA ARG A 687 4.49 36.87 34.14
C ARG A 687 3.76 36.57 35.43
N GLU A 688 3.55 37.58 36.27
CA GLU A 688 2.78 37.45 37.51
C GLU A 688 1.85 38.66 37.67
N LEU A 689 0.61 38.43 38.13
CA LEU A 689 -0.39 39.48 38.36
C LEU A 689 -0.57 40.40 37.13
N ALA A 690 -0.61 39.79 35.93
CA ALA A 690 -0.68 40.49 34.65
C ALA A 690 0.49 41.44 34.30
N ALA A 691 1.63 41.36 35.00
CA ALA A 691 2.84 42.13 34.70
C ALA A 691 4.04 41.21 34.42
N PHE A 692 4.97 41.67 33.58
CA PHE A 692 6.26 40.99 33.38
C PHE A 692 7.27 41.45 34.42
N LEU A 693 7.85 40.50 35.16
CA LEU A 693 8.85 40.73 36.20
C LEU A 693 10.14 40.01 35.84
N VAL A 694 11.28 40.63 36.18
CA VAL A 694 12.60 39.99 36.07
C VAL A 694 12.95 39.38 37.42
N ARG A 695 13.12 38.06 37.45
CA ARG A 695 13.65 37.30 38.58
C ARG A 695 15.10 36.94 38.33
N TRP A 696 15.89 36.92 39.40
CA TRP A 696 17.27 36.47 39.37
C TRP A 696 17.28 35.04 39.92
N GLU A 697 17.86 34.08 39.20
CA GLU A 697 18.17 32.78 39.78
C GLU A 697 19.30 32.97 40.81
N ASP A 698 18.96 33.06 42.10
CA ASP A 698 19.97 32.97 43.15
C ASP A 698 20.67 31.60 43.03
N GLU A 699 22.01 31.63 42.92
CA GLU A 699 22.88 30.45 42.82
C GLU A 699 22.49 29.41 43.87
N ARG A 700 22.03 28.23 43.41
CA ARG A 700 21.98 27.00 44.19
C ARG A 700 23.10 26.05 43.81
#